data_AF-N9KKC2-F1
#
_entry.id   AF-N9KKC2-F1
#
_cell.length_a   1.000
_cell.length_b   1.000
_cell.length_c   1.000
_cell.angle_alpha   90.00
_cell.angle_beta   90.00
_cell.angle_gamma   90.00
#
_symmetry.space_group_name_H-M   'P 1'
#
loop_
_entity.id
_entity.type
_entity.pdbx_description
1 polymer ?
#
loop_
_entity_poly.entity_id
_entity_poly.type
_entity_poly.pdbx_seq_one_letter_code
_entity_poly.pdbx_strand_id
1 'polypeptide(L)'
;VSIDGTTGKISGVTDGTIAAGSKEAVNGGQLHGAADSVKNAIGGETVLNPNGSITTTNVGNTGQNNIHDAIDSVRGAAVAAKTTVTEGDNIVVTESKNADGSTNYDVATAKDVKFDSVTATDEDGNETVLTATGTQVKDGEGNEAEYGAKGIKLKDQEGKGIQLNQEGLSFVDATGANIGPSITAGGINAGNTIIGGVAAGRVAADSQDAINGSQLHGVADSVKNIIGGNTTVNPDGTLSGSNIGGTGKDNINDAIGAVGKAAQEAKSTVSEGKNIVVKESKNADGSTDYEVSTSPDLEVDSVTAGGTKVDGNGLTIEGGPSVTKEGIDAGDKKVTGVADGTVAKDSKDAVNGGQLKGVSDSVAGAIGGKTTVNPDGTIKTEDVGGTGHNNINDAIASVKQDAKAAKTSVSNKDGNIKVNETTKADGSKDYEVGLAKDISVDSVTAKDVNANQVNVRGDKGSTTITGGGISITGPKGEAGPSMTTDGIHAGGKKVTGVADGRIEKGSQDGINGGQLHRSYENVGAALGGGAGYDPEKGWKGPTYNVAGGTHNNVGDALGAIDDRVTNLGDQMQQAFYDTNKRMDKMEDRMSAGIAATAALENAPFIPGKLTMAAGAAYYNDQSAVGVTFRRTADNGRWSLTTGAAMGSEGNSPLVRIGVSTIID
;
A
#
# COMPACT_ATOMS: atom_id res chain seq x y z
N VAL A 1 127.90 117.73 -58.76
CA VAL A 1 126.87 117.52 -59.81
C VAL A 1 127.45 117.93 -61.15
N SER A 2 127.48 117.01 -62.12
CA SER A 2 127.82 117.30 -63.51
C SER A 2 126.57 117.15 -64.36
N ILE A 3 126.23 118.17 -65.13
CA ILE A 3 125.09 118.15 -66.05
C ILE A 3 125.66 117.97 -67.45
N ASP A 4 125.40 116.81 -68.06
CA ASP A 4 125.79 116.56 -69.44
C ASP A 4 124.79 117.26 -70.38
N GLY A 5 125.25 118.33 -71.04
CA GLY A 5 124.44 119.13 -71.97
C GLY A 5 123.95 118.36 -73.20
N THR A 6 124.53 117.20 -73.50
CA THR A 6 124.14 116.35 -74.65
C THR A 6 123.00 115.39 -74.30
N THR A 7 123.00 114.83 -73.08
CA THR A 7 122.02 113.82 -72.67
C THR A 7 120.98 114.33 -71.66
N GLY A 8 121.16 115.54 -71.14
CA GLY A 8 120.33 116.12 -70.08
C GLY A 8 120.43 115.38 -68.74
N LYS A 9 121.31 114.37 -68.62
CA LYS A 9 121.46 113.58 -67.42
C LYS A 9 122.27 114.34 -66.37
N ILE A 10 121.69 114.42 -65.18
CA ILE A 10 122.35 114.95 -63.99
C ILE A 10 123.09 113.78 -63.32
N SER A 11 124.42 113.84 -63.31
CA SER A 11 125.29 112.81 -62.72
C SER A 11 126.05 113.32 -61.49
N GLY A 12 126.43 112.41 -60.60
CA GLY A 12 127.08 112.76 -59.34
C GLY A 12 126.15 113.45 -58.33
N VAL A 13 124.87 113.05 -58.30
CA VAL A 13 123.90 113.44 -57.26
C VAL A 13 123.93 112.39 -56.16
N THR A 14 124.43 112.75 -55.00
CA THR A 14 124.38 111.91 -53.80
C THR A 14 122.93 111.68 -53.37
N ASP A 15 122.66 110.57 -52.69
CA ASP A 15 121.33 110.25 -52.15
C ASP A 15 120.77 111.43 -51.33
N GLY A 16 119.61 111.94 -51.74
CA GLY A 16 118.89 113.01 -51.05
C GLY A 16 117.96 112.44 -49.97
N THR A 17 117.85 113.08 -48.83
CA THR A 17 117.09 112.59 -47.68
C THR A 17 115.62 112.31 -48.05
N ILE A 18 115.16 111.05 -47.92
CA ILE A 18 113.76 110.64 -48.11
C ILE A 18 112.98 110.90 -46.81
N ALA A 19 112.54 112.15 -46.63
CA ALA A 19 111.70 112.58 -45.51
C ALA A 19 110.64 113.58 -45.98
N ALA A 20 109.48 113.61 -45.30
CA ALA A 20 108.41 114.55 -45.61
C ALA A 20 108.91 116.01 -45.53
N GLY A 21 108.79 116.77 -46.62
CA GLY A 21 109.23 118.17 -46.74
C GLY A 21 110.64 118.39 -47.31
N SER A 22 111.40 117.32 -47.61
CA SER A 22 112.72 117.42 -48.25
C SER A 22 112.61 118.09 -49.63
N LYS A 23 113.50 119.05 -49.90
CA LYS A 23 113.68 119.69 -51.22
C LYS A 23 114.94 119.18 -51.93
N GLU A 24 115.59 118.16 -51.39
CA GLU A 24 116.76 117.52 -51.99
C GLU A 24 116.33 116.71 -53.22
N ALA A 25 117.15 116.71 -54.27
CA ALA A 25 116.89 115.89 -55.44
C ALA A 25 117.16 114.42 -55.10
N VAL A 26 116.13 113.57 -55.20
CA VAL A 26 116.30 112.12 -55.08
C VAL A 26 116.89 111.57 -56.37
N ASN A 27 117.87 110.68 -56.23
CA ASN A 27 118.49 110.03 -57.38
C ASN A 27 117.78 108.72 -57.75
N GLY A 28 118.17 108.12 -58.88
CA GLY A 28 117.57 106.88 -59.36
C GLY A 28 117.72 105.68 -58.41
N GLY A 29 118.78 105.63 -57.58
CA GLY A 29 119.00 104.56 -56.62
C GLY A 29 117.94 104.55 -55.51
N GLN A 30 117.53 105.72 -55.05
CA GLN A 30 116.52 105.88 -54.01
C GLN A 30 115.11 105.55 -54.48
N LEU A 31 114.74 105.97 -55.70
CA LEU A 31 113.46 105.60 -56.30
C LEU A 31 113.42 104.10 -56.60
N HIS A 32 114.53 103.49 -57.00
CA HIS A 32 114.65 102.05 -57.18
C HIS A 32 114.44 101.29 -55.87
N GLY A 33 115.05 101.73 -54.75
CA GLY A 33 114.85 101.11 -53.44
C GLY A 33 113.40 101.17 -52.94
N ALA A 34 112.71 102.31 -53.15
CA ALA A 34 111.29 102.43 -52.84
C ALA A 34 110.42 101.48 -53.68
N ALA A 35 110.71 101.37 -54.99
CA ALA A 35 109.97 100.48 -55.87
C ALA A 35 110.26 99.00 -55.59
N ASP A 36 111.48 98.63 -55.19
CA ASP A 36 111.84 97.25 -54.85
C ASP A 36 111.18 96.79 -53.54
N SER A 37 110.98 97.72 -52.58
CA SER A 37 110.18 97.48 -51.38
C SER A 37 108.72 97.17 -51.72
N VAL A 38 108.10 97.92 -52.63
CA VAL A 38 106.73 97.65 -53.08
C VAL A 38 106.64 96.30 -53.82
N LYS A 39 107.61 95.98 -54.69
CA LYS A 39 107.69 94.68 -55.36
C LYS A 39 107.75 93.52 -54.35
N ASN A 40 108.59 93.63 -53.32
CA ASN A 40 108.69 92.61 -52.27
C ASN A 40 107.43 92.53 -51.39
N ALA A 41 106.73 93.65 -51.16
CA ALA A 41 105.49 93.67 -50.39
C ALA A 41 104.30 93.02 -51.13
N ILE A 42 104.23 93.16 -52.46
CA ILE A 42 103.25 92.43 -53.28
C ILE A 42 103.60 90.93 -53.30
N GLY A 43 104.90 90.61 -53.33
CA GLY A 43 105.41 89.24 -53.36
C GLY A 43 105.10 88.52 -54.68
N GLY A 44 105.33 87.20 -54.71
CA GLY A 44 105.11 86.38 -55.91
C GLY A 44 106.02 86.75 -57.09
N GLU A 45 105.50 86.56 -58.31
CA GLU A 45 106.21 86.94 -59.56
C GLU A 45 106.01 88.43 -59.88
N THR A 46 106.48 89.29 -58.96
CA THR A 46 106.47 90.74 -59.14
C THR A 46 107.85 91.23 -59.58
N VAL A 47 107.89 91.99 -60.67
CA VAL A 47 109.13 92.49 -61.30
C VAL A 47 109.16 94.02 -61.28
N LEU A 48 110.29 94.59 -60.84
CA LEU A 48 110.60 96.01 -60.98
C LEU A 48 111.29 96.25 -62.32
N ASN A 49 110.62 96.97 -63.23
CA ASN A 49 111.14 97.26 -64.55
C ASN A 49 112.21 98.37 -64.52
N PRO A 50 113.14 98.43 -65.50
CA PRO A 50 114.19 99.45 -65.55
C PRO A 50 113.69 100.90 -65.59
N ASN A 51 112.42 101.12 -65.99
CA ASN A 51 111.78 102.44 -66.02
C ASN A 51 111.12 102.84 -64.68
N GLY A 52 111.25 102.02 -63.63
CA GLY A 52 110.67 102.26 -62.31
C GLY A 52 109.23 101.78 -62.12
N SER A 53 108.56 101.23 -63.16
CA SER A 53 107.23 100.64 -63.02
C SER A 53 107.28 99.21 -62.44
N ILE A 54 106.22 98.79 -61.77
CA ILE A 54 106.08 97.43 -61.22
C ILE A 54 105.03 96.66 -62.02
N THR A 55 105.37 95.47 -62.49
CA THR A 55 104.45 94.53 -63.13
C THR A 55 104.40 93.24 -62.33
N THR A 56 103.19 92.68 -62.19
CA THR A 56 102.95 91.43 -61.48
C THR A 56 102.21 90.49 -62.43
N THR A 57 102.64 89.25 -62.53
CA THR A 57 101.96 88.20 -63.32
C THR A 57 101.34 87.12 -62.45
N ASN A 58 101.72 87.08 -61.18
CA ASN A 58 101.26 86.06 -60.25
C ASN A 58 101.40 86.52 -58.80
N VAL A 59 100.40 87.26 -58.31
CA VAL A 59 100.35 87.65 -56.90
C VAL A 59 99.88 86.47 -56.05
N GLY A 60 100.68 86.09 -55.05
CA GLY A 60 100.31 85.05 -54.08
C GLY A 60 100.09 83.65 -54.67
N ASN A 61 100.68 83.36 -55.83
CA ASN A 61 100.52 82.09 -56.56
C ASN A 61 99.09 81.81 -57.08
N THR A 62 98.28 82.86 -57.28
CA THR A 62 96.89 82.78 -57.75
C THR A 62 96.74 82.82 -59.28
N GLY A 63 97.82 83.12 -60.00
CA GLY A 63 97.82 83.36 -61.45
C GLY A 63 97.25 84.73 -61.86
N GLN A 64 97.04 85.65 -60.92
CA GLN A 64 96.43 86.96 -61.18
C GLN A 64 97.46 88.10 -61.15
N ASN A 65 97.17 89.15 -61.94
CA ASN A 65 98.10 90.25 -62.24
C ASN A 65 97.95 91.48 -61.31
N ASN A 66 97.03 91.42 -60.35
CA ASN A 66 96.88 92.42 -59.30
C ASN A 66 96.35 91.78 -58.00
N ILE A 67 96.47 92.50 -56.88
CA ILE A 67 96.11 92.00 -55.56
C ILE A 67 94.61 91.72 -55.42
N HIS A 68 93.75 92.56 -56.02
CA HIS A 68 92.30 92.43 -55.87
C HIS A 68 91.80 91.13 -56.52
N ASP A 69 92.20 90.89 -57.76
CA ASP A 69 91.82 89.69 -58.51
C ASP A 69 92.41 88.43 -57.88
N ALA A 70 93.62 88.50 -57.32
CA ALA A 70 94.22 87.40 -56.56
C ALA A 70 93.37 87.00 -55.34
N ILE A 71 92.93 87.99 -54.54
CA ILE A 71 92.07 87.75 -53.37
C ILE A 71 90.70 87.22 -53.82
N ASP A 72 90.11 87.80 -54.86
CA ASP A 72 88.81 87.36 -55.39
C ASP A 72 88.86 85.96 -55.99
N SER A 73 89.98 85.56 -56.62
CA SER A 73 90.22 84.20 -57.13
C SER A 73 90.32 83.18 -55.99
N VAL A 74 91.05 83.49 -54.91
CA VAL A 74 91.11 82.61 -53.73
C VAL A 74 89.75 82.51 -53.06
N ARG A 75 89.01 83.62 -52.93
CA ARG A 75 87.62 83.61 -52.44
C ARG A 75 86.73 82.77 -53.35
N GLY A 76 86.85 82.91 -54.67
CA GLY A 76 86.09 82.16 -55.66
C GLY A 76 86.35 80.66 -55.59
N ALA A 77 87.62 80.26 -55.49
CA ALA A 77 88.02 78.86 -55.31
C ALA A 77 87.52 78.29 -53.97
N ALA A 78 87.56 79.08 -52.89
CA ALA A 78 87.04 78.68 -51.59
C ALA A 78 85.50 78.54 -51.58
N VAL A 79 84.77 79.41 -52.27
CA VAL A 79 83.30 79.33 -52.40
C VAL A 79 82.87 78.22 -53.37
N ALA A 80 83.68 77.91 -54.39
CA ALA A 80 83.39 76.85 -55.36
C ALA A 80 83.75 75.44 -54.86
N ALA A 81 84.48 75.31 -53.76
CA ALA A 81 84.76 74.03 -53.12
C ALA A 81 83.45 73.41 -52.62
N LYS A 82 83.00 72.33 -53.27
CA LYS A 82 81.76 71.62 -52.92
C LYS A 82 82.07 70.31 -52.21
N THR A 83 81.32 70.02 -51.16
CA THR A 83 81.23 68.70 -50.55
C THR A 83 79.80 68.23 -50.71
N THR A 84 79.59 67.09 -51.38
CA THR A 84 78.26 66.50 -51.59
C THR A 84 78.11 65.23 -50.78
N VAL A 85 77.01 65.12 -50.03
CA VAL A 85 76.60 63.91 -49.30
C VAL A 85 75.22 63.51 -49.82
N THR A 86 75.03 62.23 -50.17
CA THR A 86 73.74 61.68 -50.66
C THR A 86 73.23 60.65 -49.66
N GLU A 87 71.95 60.75 -49.32
CA GLU A 87 71.27 59.82 -48.41
C GLU A 87 70.95 58.50 -49.13
N GLY A 88 71.25 57.36 -48.49
CA GLY A 88 70.88 56.02 -48.97
C GLY A 88 69.73 55.43 -48.17
N ASP A 89 69.13 54.33 -48.61
CA ASP A 89 67.81 53.81 -48.16
C ASP A 89 67.59 53.64 -46.63
N ASN A 90 68.65 53.41 -45.84
CA ASN A 90 68.57 53.22 -44.37
C ASN A 90 69.40 54.26 -43.57
N ILE A 91 69.92 55.29 -44.24
CA ILE A 91 70.70 56.36 -43.65
C ILE A 91 69.84 57.62 -43.64
N VAL A 92 69.97 58.44 -42.62
CA VAL A 92 69.43 59.80 -42.56
C VAL A 92 70.58 60.78 -42.49
N VAL A 93 70.58 61.78 -43.37
CA VAL A 93 71.59 62.85 -43.38
C VAL A 93 70.91 64.16 -43.02
N THR A 94 71.31 64.77 -41.90
CA THR A 94 70.76 66.06 -41.46
C THR A 94 71.85 67.13 -41.56
N GLU A 95 71.56 68.21 -42.29
CA GLU A 95 72.47 69.36 -42.42
C GLU A 95 72.26 70.35 -41.27
N SER A 96 73.35 70.80 -40.65
CA SER A 96 73.35 71.90 -39.70
C SER A 96 74.50 72.87 -39.95
N LYS A 97 74.39 74.11 -39.46
CA LYS A 97 75.47 75.12 -39.55
C LYS A 97 76.15 75.30 -38.21
N ASN A 98 77.47 75.23 -38.22
CA ASN A 98 78.31 75.56 -37.08
C ASN A 98 78.34 77.08 -36.84
N ALA A 99 78.71 77.49 -35.63
CA ALA A 99 78.78 78.90 -35.25
C ALA A 99 79.81 79.72 -36.06
N ASP A 100 80.81 79.06 -36.66
CA ASP A 100 81.83 79.66 -37.54
C ASP A 100 81.39 79.76 -39.01
N GLY A 101 80.16 79.35 -39.34
CA GLY A 101 79.59 79.38 -40.68
C GLY A 101 79.89 78.15 -41.55
N SER A 102 80.65 77.18 -41.05
CA SER A 102 80.86 75.89 -41.73
C SER A 102 79.61 74.99 -41.64
N THR A 103 79.44 74.07 -42.60
CA THR A 103 78.33 73.11 -42.63
C THR A 103 78.75 71.79 -42.00
N ASN A 104 77.95 71.25 -41.08
CA ASN A 104 78.08 69.91 -40.53
C ASN A 104 76.98 69.00 -41.09
N TYR A 105 77.33 67.75 -41.41
CA TYR A 105 76.39 66.73 -41.86
C TYR A 105 76.36 65.59 -40.83
N ASP A 106 75.28 65.50 -40.06
CA ASP A 106 75.10 64.40 -39.13
C ASP A 106 74.50 63.21 -39.88
N VAL A 107 75.32 62.18 -40.07
CA VAL A 107 74.94 60.94 -40.75
C VAL A 107 74.64 59.88 -39.70
N ALA A 108 73.39 59.44 -39.63
CA ALA A 108 72.92 58.42 -38.70
C ALA A 108 72.09 57.35 -39.42
N THR A 109 71.90 56.18 -38.80
CA THR A 109 70.90 55.22 -39.28
C THR A 109 69.49 55.77 -39.07
N ALA A 110 68.58 55.50 -39.99
CA ALA A 110 67.16 55.80 -39.79
C ALA A 110 66.63 55.12 -38.51
N LYS A 111 65.60 55.70 -37.89
CA LYS A 111 64.94 55.07 -36.73
C LYS A 111 64.22 53.78 -37.11
N ASP A 112 63.57 53.81 -38.27
CA ASP A 112 62.95 52.64 -38.89
C ASP A 112 63.83 52.25 -40.07
N VAL A 113 64.49 51.10 -39.97
CA VAL A 113 65.32 50.54 -41.03
C VAL A 113 64.61 49.35 -41.65
N LYS A 114 64.57 49.31 -42.99
CA LYS A 114 63.99 48.20 -43.73
C LYS A 114 65.13 47.37 -44.32
N PHE A 115 65.20 46.12 -43.90
CA PHE A 115 66.08 45.12 -44.48
C PHE A 115 65.24 44.09 -45.21
N ASP A 116 65.65 43.74 -46.43
CA ASP A 116 65.05 42.61 -47.15
C ASP A 116 65.45 41.28 -46.49
N SER A 117 66.68 41.21 -45.98
CA SER A 117 67.16 40.14 -45.09
C SER A 117 68.23 40.66 -44.14
N VAL A 118 68.31 40.06 -42.96
CA VAL A 118 69.45 40.23 -42.04
C VAL A 118 70.07 38.87 -41.82
N THR A 119 71.34 38.71 -42.19
CA THR A 119 72.11 37.48 -42.01
C THR A 119 73.19 37.71 -40.98
N ALA A 120 73.23 36.85 -39.96
CA ALA A 120 74.32 36.78 -38.99
C ALA A 120 74.97 35.41 -39.11
N THR A 121 76.27 35.39 -39.42
CA THR A 121 77.08 34.17 -39.54
C THR A 121 78.21 34.25 -38.52
N ASP A 122 78.40 33.20 -37.73
CA ASP A 122 79.54 33.10 -36.81
C ASP A 122 80.73 32.35 -37.44
N GLU A 123 81.82 32.24 -36.68
CA GLU A 123 83.05 31.56 -37.12
C GLU A 123 82.90 30.05 -37.26
N ASP A 124 81.90 29.46 -36.58
CA ASP A 124 81.60 28.02 -36.57
C ASP A 124 80.66 27.62 -37.73
N GLY A 125 80.26 28.59 -38.57
CA GLY A 125 79.40 28.36 -39.74
C GLY A 125 77.91 28.32 -39.41
N ASN A 126 77.51 28.70 -38.19
CA ASN A 126 76.11 28.86 -37.84
C ASN A 126 75.56 30.13 -38.49
N GLU A 127 74.42 30.02 -39.15
CA GLU A 127 73.78 31.11 -39.89
C GLU A 127 72.38 31.36 -39.33
N THR A 128 72.10 32.60 -38.95
CA THR A 128 70.75 33.07 -38.64
C THR A 128 70.32 34.07 -39.69
N VAL A 129 69.23 33.76 -40.41
CA VAL A 129 68.64 34.60 -41.45
C VAL A 129 67.26 35.06 -41.02
N LEU A 130 67.10 36.37 -40.86
CA LEU A 130 65.80 37.01 -40.65
C LEU A 130 65.26 37.47 -42.01
N THR A 131 64.07 37.00 -42.36
CA THR A 131 63.35 37.37 -43.59
C THR A 131 61.89 37.68 -43.28
N ALA A 132 61.15 38.19 -44.27
CA ALA A 132 59.71 38.39 -44.14
C ALA A 132 58.92 37.08 -43.87
N THR A 133 59.48 35.91 -44.22
CA THR A 133 58.83 34.62 -43.98
C THR A 133 59.04 34.08 -42.57
N GLY A 134 60.03 34.62 -41.84
CA GLY A 134 60.42 34.15 -40.51
C GLY A 134 61.92 34.19 -40.29
N THR A 135 62.33 33.58 -39.17
CA THR A 135 63.73 33.38 -38.78
C THR A 135 64.13 31.95 -39.11
N GLN A 136 65.22 31.80 -39.84
CA GLN A 136 65.86 30.52 -40.12
C GLN A 136 67.19 30.50 -39.40
N VAL A 137 67.45 29.45 -38.63
CA VAL A 137 68.72 29.20 -37.96
C VAL A 137 69.25 27.88 -38.47
N LYS A 138 70.45 27.88 -39.02
CA LYS A 138 71.16 26.70 -39.47
C LYS A 138 72.46 26.60 -38.73
N ASP A 139 72.75 25.47 -38.11
CA ASP A 139 74.07 25.25 -37.52
C ASP A 139 75.08 24.75 -38.58
N GLY A 140 76.36 24.81 -38.23
CA GLY A 140 77.45 24.30 -39.08
C GLY A 140 77.38 22.80 -39.37
N GLU A 141 76.57 22.04 -38.61
CA GLU A 141 76.36 20.60 -38.76
C GLU A 141 75.17 20.25 -39.68
N GLY A 142 74.37 21.25 -40.09
CA GLY A 142 73.26 21.09 -41.02
C GLY A 142 71.89 20.91 -40.38
N ASN A 143 71.76 21.07 -39.06
CA ASN A 143 70.46 21.12 -38.38
C ASN A 143 69.81 22.49 -38.63
N GLU A 144 68.49 22.50 -38.82
CA GLU A 144 67.74 23.69 -39.23
C GLU A 144 66.55 23.93 -38.29
N ALA A 145 66.42 25.16 -37.80
CA ALA A 145 65.25 25.66 -37.09
C ALA A 145 64.61 26.80 -37.86
N GLU A 146 63.35 26.64 -38.24
CA GLU A 146 62.55 27.66 -38.90
C GLU A 146 61.41 28.08 -37.97
N TYR A 147 61.32 29.37 -37.68
CA TYR A 147 60.20 29.99 -36.98
C TYR A 147 59.54 31.03 -37.88
N GLY A 148 58.26 30.84 -38.20
CA GLY A 148 57.52 31.80 -39.03
C GLY A 148 56.01 31.64 -38.96
N ALA A 149 55.30 32.32 -39.84
CA ALA A 149 53.82 32.32 -39.86
C ALA A 149 53.21 30.93 -40.10
N LYS A 150 53.97 29.98 -40.66
CA LYS A 150 53.55 28.60 -40.89
C LYS A 150 53.82 27.67 -39.69
N GLY A 151 54.44 28.16 -38.62
CA GLY A 151 54.75 27.40 -37.41
C GLY A 151 56.24 27.30 -37.13
N ILE A 152 56.61 26.29 -36.33
CA ILE A 152 57.98 25.94 -35.99
C ILE A 152 58.34 24.62 -36.66
N LYS A 153 59.49 24.58 -37.33
CA LYS A 153 60.07 23.35 -37.86
C LYS A 153 61.50 23.23 -37.35
N LEU A 154 61.81 22.09 -36.75
CA LEU A 154 63.16 21.73 -36.36
C LEU A 154 63.54 20.49 -37.17
N LYS A 155 64.67 20.51 -37.85
CA LYS A 155 65.19 19.37 -38.62
C LYS A 155 66.61 19.08 -38.20
N ASP A 156 66.95 17.81 -38.13
CA ASP A 156 68.32 17.36 -38.06
C ASP A 156 68.98 17.35 -39.45
N GLN A 157 70.27 17.03 -39.50
CA GLN A 157 71.05 16.86 -40.74
C GLN A 157 70.44 15.81 -41.72
N GLU A 158 69.66 14.85 -41.23
CA GLU A 158 69.03 13.80 -42.04
C GLU A 158 67.63 14.23 -42.55
N GLY A 159 67.16 15.41 -42.15
CA GLY A 159 65.85 15.96 -42.49
C GLY A 159 64.70 15.47 -41.60
N LYS A 160 64.95 14.62 -40.60
CA LYS A 160 63.94 14.22 -39.61
C LYS A 160 63.77 15.35 -38.62
N GLY A 161 62.57 15.47 -38.05
CA GLY A 161 62.28 16.71 -37.35
C GLY A 161 61.02 16.74 -36.51
N ILE A 162 60.80 17.92 -35.94
CA ILE A 162 59.61 18.27 -35.20
C ILE A 162 58.91 19.37 -35.98
N GLN A 163 57.61 19.20 -36.19
CA GLN A 163 56.75 20.25 -36.73
C GLN A 163 55.70 20.63 -35.69
N LEU A 164 55.56 21.94 -35.46
CA LEU A 164 54.48 22.54 -34.68
C LEU A 164 53.77 23.57 -35.56
N ASN A 165 52.53 23.29 -35.94
CA ASN A 165 51.72 24.16 -36.79
C ASN A 165 50.23 24.10 -36.37
N GLN A 166 49.32 24.60 -37.22
CA GLN A 166 47.88 24.59 -36.93
C GLN A 166 47.27 23.18 -36.83
N GLU A 167 47.91 22.17 -37.42
CA GLU A 167 47.51 20.76 -37.35
C GLU A 167 47.96 20.11 -36.02
N GLY A 168 48.95 20.70 -35.34
CA GLY A 168 49.42 20.31 -34.02
C GLY A 168 50.93 20.09 -33.95
N LEU A 169 51.36 19.19 -33.06
CA LEU A 169 52.74 18.76 -32.86
C LEU A 169 52.94 17.36 -33.46
N SER A 170 53.95 17.18 -34.32
CA SER A 170 54.30 15.89 -34.90
C SER A 170 55.80 15.71 -35.08
N PHE A 171 56.29 14.48 -34.88
CA PHE A 171 57.63 14.06 -35.29
C PHE A 171 57.58 13.52 -36.72
N VAL A 172 58.41 14.05 -37.60
CA VAL A 172 58.38 13.75 -39.03
C VAL A 172 59.70 13.15 -39.52
N ASP A 173 59.63 12.36 -40.57
CA ASP A 173 60.81 11.98 -41.35
C ASP A 173 61.22 13.07 -42.35
N ALA A 174 62.27 12.78 -43.14
CA ALA A 174 62.77 13.65 -44.19
C ALA A 174 61.74 13.99 -45.28
N THR A 175 60.69 13.19 -45.45
CA THR A 175 59.60 13.41 -46.41
C THR A 175 58.45 14.23 -45.82
N GLY A 176 58.48 14.49 -44.50
CA GLY A 176 57.41 15.15 -43.76
C GLY A 176 56.32 14.19 -43.27
N ALA A 177 56.48 12.88 -43.42
CA ALA A 177 55.53 11.90 -42.92
C ALA A 177 55.68 11.73 -41.41
N ASN A 178 54.55 11.58 -40.69
CA ASN A 178 54.56 11.37 -39.25
C ASN A 178 55.17 10.00 -38.90
N ILE A 179 56.22 9.99 -38.08
CA ILE A 179 56.97 8.78 -37.69
C ILE A 179 56.98 8.54 -36.18
N GLY A 180 56.18 9.28 -35.42
CA GLY A 180 56.18 9.16 -33.96
C GLY A 180 54.90 9.64 -33.30
N PRO A 181 54.94 9.88 -31.98
CA PRO A 181 53.82 10.44 -31.26
C PRO A 181 53.41 11.79 -31.85
N SER A 182 52.12 12.10 -31.83
CA SER A 182 51.62 13.38 -32.30
C SER A 182 50.46 13.86 -31.43
N ILE A 183 50.33 15.17 -31.34
CA ILE A 183 49.22 15.84 -30.67
C ILE A 183 48.53 16.69 -31.72
N THR A 184 47.28 16.39 -32.02
CA THR A 184 46.48 17.13 -33.01
C THR A 184 45.17 17.60 -32.37
N ALA A 185 44.34 18.32 -33.12
CA ALA A 185 42.98 18.65 -32.68
C ALA A 185 42.12 17.39 -32.38
N GLY A 186 42.48 16.23 -32.94
CA GLY A 186 41.83 14.94 -32.66
C GLY A 186 42.33 14.22 -31.40
N GLY A 187 43.29 14.79 -30.67
CA GLY A 187 43.87 14.22 -29.45
C GLY A 187 45.30 13.70 -29.65
N ILE A 188 45.70 12.76 -28.78
CA ILE A 188 47.04 12.19 -28.73
C ILE A 188 47.07 10.89 -29.53
N ASN A 189 47.97 10.79 -30.51
CA ASN A 189 48.33 9.53 -31.16
C ASN A 189 49.73 9.14 -30.70
N ALA A 190 49.87 7.97 -30.07
CA ALA A 190 51.16 7.50 -29.55
C ALA A 190 52.07 6.87 -30.62
N GLY A 191 51.66 6.77 -31.89
CA GLY A 191 52.50 6.17 -32.94
C GLY A 191 52.89 4.71 -32.65
N ASN A 192 51.97 3.93 -32.09
CA ASN A 192 52.19 2.56 -31.61
C ASN A 192 53.21 2.40 -30.47
N THR A 193 53.54 3.46 -29.73
CA THR A 193 54.35 3.36 -28.50
C THR A 193 53.50 3.34 -27.23
N ILE A 194 54.09 2.92 -26.11
CA ILE A 194 53.43 2.94 -24.79
C ILE A 194 53.34 4.40 -24.30
N ILE A 195 52.16 4.78 -23.80
CA ILE A 195 51.98 6.04 -23.04
C ILE A 195 52.22 5.74 -21.55
N GLY A 196 53.41 6.11 -21.06
CA GLY A 196 53.74 6.01 -19.63
C GLY A 196 53.17 7.17 -18.80
N GLY A 197 53.03 6.98 -17.48
CA GLY A 197 52.65 8.05 -16.55
C GLY A 197 51.15 8.42 -16.51
N VAL A 198 50.28 7.59 -17.08
CA VAL A 198 48.82 7.80 -17.04
C VAL A 198 48.30 7.57 -15.62
N ALA A 199 47.81 8.64 -14.97
CA ALA A 199 47.12 8.55 -13.68
C ALA A 199 45.81 7.74 -13.81
N ALA A 200 45.25 7.27 -12.68
CA ALA A 200 44.00 6.53 -12.73
C ALA A 200 42.86 7.44 -13.25
N GLY A 201 42.29 7.11 -14.41
CA GLY A 201 41.18 7.83 -15.01
C GLY A 201 39.83 7.52 -14.34
N ARG A 202 38.80 8.32 -14.60
CA ARG A 202 37.45 8.03 -14.08
C ARG A 202 36.83 6.84 -14.81
N VAL A 203 36.27 5.88 -14.06
CA VAL A 203 35.52 4.73 -14.61
C VAL A 203 34.02 5.04 -14.52
N ALA A 204 33.45 5.56 -15.61
CA ALA A 204 32.03 5.90 -15.73
C ALA A 204 31.60 5.81 -17.21
N ALA A 205 30.30 5.64 -17.47
CA ALA A 205 29.77 5.44 -18.82
C ALA A 205 30.02 6.64 -19.78
N ASP A 206 30.16 7.85 -19.24
CA ASP A 206 30.43 9.10 -19.95
C ASP A 206 31.91 9.50 -19.96
N SER A 207 32.79 8.70 -19.34
CA SER A 207 34.20 9.06 -19.19
C SER A 207 34.93 9.03 -20.52
N GLN A 208 35.75 10.06 -20.76
CA GLN A 208 36.69 10.14 -21.88
C GLN A 208 38.15 10.06 -21.38
N ASP A 209 38.34 9.71 -20.11
CA ASP A 209 39.66 9.62 -19.49
C ASP A 209 40.39 8.36 -19.97
N ALA A 210 41.71 8.46 -20.16
CA ALA A 210 42.54 7.29 -20.35
C ALA A 210 42.61 6.46 -19.06
N ILE A 211 42.44 5.14 -19.17
CA ILE A 211 42.62 4.20 -18.06
C ILE A 211 44.04 3.62 -18.07
N ASN A 212 44.59 3.36 -16.89
CA ASN A 212 45.91 2.75 -16.77
C ASN A 212 45.84 1.26 -16.41
N GLY A 213 47.00 0.59 -16.46
CA GLY A 213 47.11 -0.85 -16.17
C GLY A 213 46.64 -1.25 -14.77
N SER A 214 46.84 -0.41 -13.74
CA SER A 214 46.38 -0.71 -12.37
C SER A 214 44.86 -0.76 -12.26
N GLN A 215 44.15 0.06 -13.04
CA GLN A 215 42.68 0.04 -13.07
C GLN A 215 42.15 -1.20 -13.78
N LEU A 216 42.76 -1.58 -14.91
CA LEU A 216 42.40 -2.81 -15.61
C LEU A 216 42.71 -4.05 -14.75
N HIS A 217 43.84 -4.05 -14.05
CA HIS A 217 44.19 -5.10 -13.10
C HIS A 217 43.20 -5.18 -11.94
N GLY A 218 42.74 -4.04 -11.39
CA GLY A 218 41.69 -4.02 -10.37
C GLY A 218 40.35 -4.62 -10.83
N VAL A 219 39.99 -4.42 -12.10
CA VAL A 219 38.83 -5.10 -12.71
C VAL A 219 39.09 -6.61 -12.83
N ALA A 220 40.29 -7.02 -13.29
CA ALA A 220 40.66 -8.44 -13.37
C ALA A 220 40.65 -9.13 -11.99
N ASP A 221 41.15 -8.46 -10.94
CA ASP A 221 41.09 -8.93 -9.55
C ASP A 221 39.64 -9.07 -9.07
N SER A 222 38.76 -8.13 -9.44
CA SER A 222 37.33 -8.22 -9.11
C SER A 222 36.70 -9.47 -9.72
N VAL A 223 37.00 -9.78 -11.00
CA VAL A 223 36.52 -10.99 -11.67
C VAL A 223 37.14 -12.25 -11.06
N LYS A 224 38.44 -12.26 -10.77
CA LYS A 224 39.13 -13.35 -10.05
C LYS A 224 38.43 -13.68 -8.73
N ASN A 225 38.08 -12.67 -7.94
CA ASN A 225 37.40 -12.86 -6.66
C ASN A 225 35.99 -13.42 -6.81
N ILE A 226 35.26 -13.04 -7.88
CA ILE A 226 33.93 -13.59 -8.19
C ILE A 226 34.04 -15.07 -8.59
N ILE A 227 35.02 -15.45 -9.41
CA ILE A 227 35.26 -16.85 -9.78
C ILE A 227 35.75 -17.66 -8.58
N GLY A 228 36.59 -17.05 -7.74
CA GLY A 228 37.12 -17.64 -6.51
C GLY A 228 38.11 -18.77 -6.75
N GLY A 229 38.30 -19.62 -5.73
CA GLY A 229 39.18 -20.78 -5.78
C GLY A 229 40.65 -20.42 -5.99
N ASN A 230 41.32 -21.09 -6.93
CA ASN A 230 42.73 -20.87 -7.26
C ASN A 230 42.94 -19.95 -8.47
N THR A 231 41.93 -19.17 -8.85
CA THR A 231 42.02 -18.25 -9.99
C THR A 231 43.06 -17.16 -9.71
N THR A 232 43.89 -16.81 -10.69
CA THR A 232 44.94 -15.78 -10.60
C THR A 232 44.87 -14.82 -11.78
N VAL A 233 45.29 -13.57 -11.57
CA VAL A 233 45.53 -12.58 -12.62
C VAL A 233 47.00 -12.69 -13.03
N ASN A 234 47.27 -12.94 -14.31
CA ASN A 234 48.62 -13.03 -14.87
C ASN A 234 49.20 -11.61 -15.15
N PRO A 235 50.52 -11.45 -15.33
CA PRO A 235 51.13 -10.14 -15.62
C PRO A 235 50.62 -9.43 -16.88
N ASP A 236 50.03 -10.18 -17.83
CA ASP A 236 49.40 -9.65 -19.05
C ASP A 236 47.92 -9.29 -18.87
N GLY A 237 47.37 -9.44 -17.65
CA GLY A 237 45.98 -9.16 -17.31
C GLY A 237 45.01 -10.31 -17.60
N THR A 238 45.46 -11.44 -18.15
CA THR A 238 44.61 -12.62 -18.36
C THR A 238 44.31 -13.37 -17.05
N LEU A 239 43.21 -14.11 -17.03
CA LEU A 239 42.83 -14.95 -15.89
C LEU A 239 43.23 -16.40 -16.13
N SER A 240 43.83 -17.03 -15.13
CA SER A 240 44.20 -18.46 -15.14
C SER A 240 43.64 -19.16 -13.90
N GLY A 241 43.15 -20.39 -14.05
CA GLY A 241 42.64 -21.22 -12.95
C GLY A 241 42.71 -22.69 -13.34
N SER A 242 42.88 -23.58 -12.36
CA SER A 242 43.00 -25.03 -12.61
C SER A 242 42.13 -25.91 -11.73
N ASN A 243 41.38 -25.29 -10.82
CA ASN A 243 40.54 -26.00 -9.86
C ASN A 243 39.42 -25.09 -9.36
N ILE A 244 38.64 -24.52 -10.28
CA ILE A 244 37.54 -23.60 -9.93
C ILE A 244 36.55 -24.36 -9.04
N GLY A 245 36.27 -23.83 -7.84
CA GLY A 245 35.33 -24.44 -6.90
C GLY A 245 35.70 -25.85 -6.39
N GLY A 246 36.95 -26.29 -6.53
CA GLY A 246 37.37 -27.64 -6.10
C GLY A 246 36.99 -28.78 -7.05
N THR A 247 36.55 -28.47 -8.28
CA THR A 247 36.06 -29.47 -9.25
C THR A 247 37.14 -30.09 -10.14
N GLY A 248 38.38 -29.62 -10.05
CA GLY A 248 39.51 -30.00 -10.91
C GLY A 248 39.39 -29.51 -12.35
N LYS A 249 38.66 -28.40 -12.59
CA LYS A 249 38.40 -27.84 -13.93
C LYS A 249 38.91 -26.40 -14.04
N ASP A 250 39.27 -26.04 -15.26
CA ASP A 250 39.99 -24.79 -15.58
C ASP A 250 39.05 -23.67 -16.08
N ASN A 251 37.77 -23.98 -16.33
CA ASN A 251 36.75 -23.02 -16.72
C ASN A 251 35.42 -23.25 -15.96
N ILE A 252 34.60 -22.19 -15.89
CA ILE A 252 33.35 -22.17 -15.11
C ILE A 252 32.34 -23.19 -15.63
N ASN A 253 32.17 -23.30 -16.95
CA ASN A 253 31.19 -24.21 -17.54
C ASN A 253 31.47 -25.67 -17.18
N ASP A 254 32.72 -26.09 -17.29
CA ASP A 254 33.13 -27.46 -16.98
C ASP A 254 33.10 -27.74 -15.48
N ALA A 255 33.42 -26.73 -14.64
CA ALA A 255 33.28 -26.85 -13.19
C ALA A 255 31.81 -27.07 -12.78
N ILE A 256 30.88 -26.27 -13.33
CA ILE A 256 29.43 -26.45 -13.12
C ILE A 256 28.98 -27.81 -13.66
N GLY A 257 29.43 -28.20 -14.86
CA GLY A 257 29.14 -29.51 -15.44
C GLY A 257 29.63 -30.67 -14.57
N ALA A 258 30.81 -30.54 -13.96
CA ALA A 258 31.37 -31.54 -13.04
C ALA A 258 30.54 -31.66 -11.76
N VAL A 259 30.10 -30.54 -11.16
CA VAL A 259 29.18 -30.55 -10.01
C VAL A 259 27.84 -31.16 -10.38
N GLY A 260 27.28 -30.79 -11.55
CA GLY A 260 26.03 -31.35 -12.04
C GLY A 260 26.11 -32.85 -12.30
N LYS A 261 27.24 -33.34 -12.84
CA LYS A 261 27.51 -34.77 -13.00
C LYS A 261 27.66 -35.47 -11.64
N ALA A 262 28.44 -34.90 -10.72
CA ALA A 262 28.61 -35.45 -9.37
C ALA A 262 27.27 -35.51 -8.60
N ALA A 263 26.40 -34.51 -8.75
CA ALA A 263 25.06 -34.49 -8.17
C ALA A 263 24.14 -35.55 -8.80
N GLN A 264 24.25 -35.82 -10.11
CA GLN A 264 23.50 -36.89 -10.78
C GLN A 264 24.05 -38.30 -10.46
N GLU A 265 25.36 -38.41 -10.23
CA GLU A 265 26.05 -39.66 -9.88
C GLU A 265 25.95 -39.97 -8.38
N ALA A 266 25.62 -38.98 -7.54
CA ALA A 266 25.29 -39.16 -6.13
C ALA A 266 23.98 -39.95 -5.99
N LYS A 267 24.07 -41.26 -6.20
CA LYS A 267 22.97 -42.21 -6.06
C LYS A 267 23.11 -42.93 -4.73
N SER A 268 22.13 -42.76 -3.86
CA SER A 268 21.88 -43.72 -2.79
C SER A 268 21.01 -44.83 -3.37
N THR A 269 21.53 -46.04 -3.45
CA THR A 269 20.77 -47.21 -3.92
C THR A 269 20.14 -47.90 -2.73
N VAL A 270 18.83 -48.14 -2.79
CA VAL A 270 18.10 -49.00 -1.84
C VAL A 270 17.54 -50.18 -2.64
N SER A 271 17.95 -51.40 -2.30
CA SER A 271 17.44 -52.63 -2.91
C SER A 271 16.41 -53.27 -1.99
N GLU A 272 15.22 -53.56 -2.50
CA GLU A 272 14.23 -54.33 -1.76
C GLU A 272 14.70 -55.78 -1.57
N GLY A 273 14.63 -56.26 -0.33
CA GLY A 273 14.73 -57.69 -0.01
C GLY A 273 13.33 -58.32 -0.04
N LYS A 274 13.26 -59.65 -0.02
CA LYS A 274 12.02 -60.44 -0.16
C LYS A 274 10.82 -59.97 0.70
N ASN A 275 11.08 -59.43 1.89
CA ASN A 275 10.06 -58.99 2.87
C ASN A 275 10.05 -57.48 3.13
N ILE A 276 10.78 -56.71 2.33
CA ILE A 276 10.91 -55.26 2.47
C ILE A 276 10.26 -54.63 1.25
N VAL A 277 9.39 -53.66 1.47
CA VAL A 277 8.84 -52.80 0.41
C VAL A 277 9.58 -51.47 0.50
N VAL A 278 10.11 -51.04 -0.64
CA VAL A 278 10.73 -49.74 -0.78
C VAL A 278 9.86 -48.91 -1.72
N LYS A 279 9.26 -47.84 -1.19
CA LYS A 279 8.44 -46.93 -1.98
C LYS A 279 9.19 -45.63 -2.19
N GLU A 280 9.37 -45.27 -3.46
CA GLU A 280 9.97 -44.00 -3.83
C GLU A 280 8.93 -42.88 -3.83
N SER A 281 9.26 -41.74 -3.22
CA SER A 281 8.50 -40.50 -3.34
C SER A 281 9.41 -39.28 -3.46
N LYS A 282 8.87 -38.15 -3.91
CA LYS A 282 9.59 -36.88 -3.98
C LYS A 282 9.11 -35.94 -2.89
N ASN A 283 10.07 -35.41 -2.13
CA ASN A 283 9.83 -34.34 -1.18
C ASN A 283 9.59 -33.02 -1.90
N ALA A 284 9.00 -32.06 -1.19
CA ALA A 284 8.72 -30.72 -1.72
C ALA A 284 9.99 -29.93 -2.10
N ASP A 285 11.14 -30.27 -1.52
CA ASP A 285 12.45 -29.70 -1.83
C ASP A 285 13.14 -30.36 -3.04
N GLY A 286 12.49 -31.36 -3.66
CA GLY A 286 13.00 -32.09 -4.81
C GLY A 286 13.89 -33.29 -4.49
N SER A 287 14.19 -33.57 -3.20
CA SER A 287 14.90 -34.78 -2.79
C SER A 287 14.04 -36.03 -2.93
N THR A 288 14.67 -37.18 -3.18
CA THR A 288 13.99 -38.48 -3.23
C THR A 288 13.98 -39.10 -1.83
N ASP A 289 12.79 -39.44 -1.33
CA ASP A 289 12.62 -40.21 -0.11
C ASP A 289 12.30 -41.67 -0.43
N TYR A 290 12.96 -42.58 0.28
CA TYR A 290 12.74 -44.01 0.17
C TYR A 290 12.11 -44.50 1.47
N GLU A 291 10.79 -44.66 1.45
CA GLU A 291 10.06 -45.23 2.59
C GLU A 291 10.33 -46.73 2.61
N VAL A 292 11.12 -47.19 3.59
CA VAL A 292 11.44 -48.60 3.80
C VAL A 292 10.48 -49.15 4.85
N SER A 293 9.59 -50.02 4.42
CA SER A 293 8.60 -50.68 5.27
C SER A 293 8.71 -52.20 5.15
N THR A 294 8.22 -52.93 6.15
CA THR A 294 7.97 -54.36 6.01
C THR A 294 6.82 -54.57 5.03
N SER A 295 6.95 -55.56 4.13
CA SER A 295 5.84 -56.00 3.29
C SER A 295 4.64 -56.35 4.17
N PRO A 296 3.41 -55.97 3.78
CA PRO A 296 2.19 -56.42 4.47
C PRO A 296 2.13 -57.95 4.57
N ASP A 297 2.63 -58.63 3.53
CA ASP A 297 2.76 -60.07 3.47
C ASP A 297 4.24 -60.47 3.66
N LEU A 298 4.57 -61.06 4.80
CA LEU A 298 5.93 -61.51 5.13
C LEU A 298 6.11 -62.98 4.79
N GLU A 299 7.07 -63.31 3.94
CA GLU A 299 7.50 -64.68 3.67
C GLU A 299 8.72 -65.03 4.55
N VAL A 300 8.46 -65.65 5.69
CA VAL A 300 9.45 -66.01 6.71
C VAL A 300 9.28 -67.47 7.13
N ASP A 301 10.39 -68.18 7.35
CA ASP A 301 10.37 -69.60 7.76
C ASP A 301 9.83 -69.77 9.20
N SER A 302 10.09 -68.79 10.07
CA SER A 302 9.50 -68.73 11.40
C SER A 302 9.50 -67.31 11.97
N VAL A 303 8.54 -67.03 12.85
CA VAL A 303 8.50 -65.82 13.69
C VAL A 303 8.53 -66.25 15.14
N THR A 304 9.45 -65.70 15.93
CA THR A 304 9.52 -65.94 17.39
C THR A 304 9.39 -64.62 18.13
N ALA A 305 8.38 -64.48 18.99
CA ALA A 305 8.15 -63.29 19.80
C ALA A 305 7.76 -63.70 21.23
N GLY A 306 8.61 -63.40 22.21
CA GLY A 306 8.30 -63.53 23.64
C GLY A 306 7.76 -64.90 24.07
N GLY A 307 8.26 -65.99 23.49
CA GLY A 307 7.83 -67.37 23.75
C GLY A 307 6.77 -67.92 22.78
N THR A 308 6.21 -67.09 21.89
CA THR A 308 5.32 -67.55 20.80
C THR A 308 6.13 -67.77 19.53
N LYS A 309 6.02 -68.96 18.95
CA LYS A 309 6.63 -69.34 17.68
C LYS A 309 5.55 -69.63 16.65
N VAL A 310 5.67 -69.06 15.45
CA VAL A 310 4.88 -69.41 14.28
C VAL A 310 5.83 -69.94 13.22
N ASP A 311 5.68 -71.20 12.81
CA ASP A 311 6.50 -71.84 11.78
C ASP A 311 5.68 -72.83 10.93
N GLY A 312 6.35 -73.63 10.09
CA GLY A 312 5.72 -74.62 9.22
C GLY A 312 4.90 -75.71 9.94
N ASN A 313 5.00 -75.85 11.27
CA ASN A 313 4.17 -76.76 12.08
C ASN A 313 2.95 -76.06 12.69
N GLY A 314 2.89 -74.73 12.70
CA GLY A 314 1.78 -73.92 13.21
C GLY A 314 2.22 -72.86 14.23
N LEU A 315 1.31 -72.46 15.13
CA LEU A 315 1.56 -71.56 16.25
C LEU A 315 1.79 -72.36 17.53
N THR A 316 2.88 -72.10 18.24
CA THR A 316 3.21 -72.69 19.55
C THR A 316 3.54 -71.60 20.54
N ILE A 317 2.97 -71.65 21.75
CA ILE A 317 3.36 -70.78 22.86
C ILE A 317 4.08 -71.66 23.89
N GLU A 318 5.32 -71.32 24.24
CA GLU A 318 6.11 -72.06 25.22
C GLU A 318 5.37 -72.09 26.58
N GLY A 319 5.09 -73.31 27.08
CA GLY A 319 4.31 -73.52 28.31
C GLY A 319 2.82 -73.14 28.22
N GLY A 320 2.31 -72.88 27.01
CA GLY A 320 0.95 -72.39 26.76
C GLY A 320 0.23 -73.10 25.60
N PRO A 321 -0.88 -72.53 25.11
CA PRO A 321 -1.65 -73.10 24.01
C PRO A 321 -0.85 -73.19 22.70
N SER A 322 -1.23 -74.14 21.85
CA SER A 322 -0.71 -74.29 20.50
C SER A 322 -1.82 -74.60 19.48
N VAL A 323 -1.60 -74.17 18.25
CA VAL A 323 -2.43 -74.47 17.08
C VAL A 323 -1.49 -75.04 16.03
N THR A 324 -1.47 -76.36 15.89
CA THR A 324 -0.58 -77.06 14.96
C THR A 324 -1.38 -77.81 13.90
N LYS A 325 -0.68 -78.46 12.95
CA LYS A 325 -1.33 -79.36 11.98
C LYS A 325 -2.08 -80.54 12.61
N GLU A 326 -1.75 -80.90 13.85
CA GLU A 326 -2.43 -81.98 14.58
C GLU A 326 -3.72 -81.50 15.29
N GLY A 327 -3.93 -80.19 15.42
CA GLY A 327 -5.10 -79.60 16.03
C GLY A 327 -4.78 -78.47 17.01
N ILE A 328 -5.72 -78.18 17.90
CA ILE A 328 -5.59 -77.16 18.94
C ILE A 328 -5.33 -77.85 20.28
N ASP A 329 -4.21 -77.51 20.93
CA ASP A 329 -3.93 -77.89 22.31
C ASP A 329 -3.99 -76.63 23.18
N ALA A 330 -4.80 -76.66 24.24
CA ALA A 330 -4.94 -75.53 25.16
C ALA A 330 -3.81 -75.44 26.21
N GLY A 331 -2.89 -76.39 26.26
CA GLY A 331 -1.76 -76.38 27.22
C GLY A 331 -2.23 -76.38 28.68
N ASP A 332 -3.20 -77.25 29.00
CA ASP A 332 -3.90 -77.36 30.30
C ASP A 332 -4.61 -76.08 30.77
N LYS A 333 -4.89 -75.13 29.86
CA LYS A 333 -5.66 -73.90 30.18
C LYS A 333 -7.14 -74.07 29.83
N LYS A 334 -7.99 -73.33 30.55
CA LYS A 334 -9.41 -73.21 30.19
C LYS A 334 -9.55 -72.44 28.88
N VAL A 335 -10.31 -72.99 27.94
CA VAL A 335 -10.73 -72.28 26.73
C VAL A 335 -12.00 -71.48 27.07
N THR A 336 -11.93 -70.16 26.99
CA THR A 336 -13.05 -69.25 27.29
C THR A 336 -13.51 -68.52 26.02
N GLY A 337 -14.76 -68.05 25.98
CA GLY A 337 -15.30 -67.34 24.81
C GLY A 337 -15.72 -68.23 23.63
N VAL A 338 -15.87 -69.55 23.83
CA VAL A 338 -16.40 -70.47 22.82
C VAL A 338 -17.89 -70.22 22.63
N ALA A 339 -18.31 -69.83 21.42
CA ALA A 339 -19.73 -69.71 21.06
C ALA A 339 -20.43 -71.08 21.05
N ASP A 340 -21.75 -71.10 21.02
CA ASP A 340 -22.52 -72.36 20.98
C ASP A 340 -22.21 -73.15 19.71
N GLY A 341 -21.60 -74.33 19.86
CA GLY A 341 -21.31 -75.25 18.75
C GLY A 341 -22.52 -76.05 18.31
N THR A 342 -22.55 -76.54 17.07
CA THR A 342 -23.68 -77.34 16.59
C THR A 342 -23.74 -78.69 17.33
N VAL A 343 -24.86 -79.03 17.96
CA VAL A 343 -25.05 -80.34 18.61
C VAL A 343 -25.69 -81.31 17.60
N ALA A 344 -24.86 -82.02 16.83
CA ALA A 344 -25.26 -83.01 15.83
C ALA A 344 -24.28 -84.20 15.79
N LYS A 345 -24.73 -85.36 15.26
CA LYS A 345 -24.02 -86.66 15.33
C LYS A 345 -22.54 -86.61 14.90
N ASP A 346 -22.21 -85.82 13.89
CA ASP A 346 -20.85 -85.75 13.32
C ASP A 346 -20.22 -84.35 13.44
N SER A 347 -20.81 -83.49 14.28
CA SER A 347 -20.30 -82.13 14.51
C SER A 347 -18.86 -82.16 15.03
N LYS A 348 -18.04 -81.23 14.52
CA LYS A 348 -16.66 -81.00 14.96
C LYS A 348 -16.52 -79.68 15.73
N ASP A 349 -17.65 -79.04 16.05
CA ASP A 349 -17.68 -77.81 16.81
C ASP A 349 -17.34 -78.08 18.28
N ALA A 350 -16.59 -77.18 18.89
CA ALA A 350 -16.39 -77.21 20.34
C ALA A 350 -17.71 -76.80 21.04
N VAL A 351 -18.22 -77.65 21.93
CA VAL A 351 -19.39 -77.32 22.76
C VAL A 351 -18.95 -76.61 24.04
N ASN A 352 -19.65 -75.55 24.41
CA ASN A 352 -19.32 -74.75 25.59
C ASN A 352 -20.13 -75.20 26.84
N GLY A 353 -19.78 -74.63 27.99
CA GLY A 353 -20.46 -74.93 29.26
C GLY A 353 -21.94 -74.53 29.30
N GLY A 354 -22.36 -73.50 28.55
CA GLY A 354 -23.76 -73.08 28.44
C GLY A 354 -24.62 -74.12 27.74
N GLN A 355 -24.10 -74.75 26.69
CA GLN A 355 -24.79 -75.83 25.98
C GLN A 355 -24.90 -77.10 26.82
N LEU A 356 -23.83 -77.48 27.54
CA LEU A 356 -23.88 -78.59 28.48
C LEU A 356 -24.86 -78.30 29.63
N LYS A 357 -24.89 -77.05 30.14
CA LYS A 357 -25.86 -76.61 31.13
C LYS A 357 -27.29 -76.66 30.59
N GLY A 358 -27.52 -76.26 29.33
CA GLY A 358 -28.84 -76.39 28.68
C GLY A 358 -29.33 -77.84 28.57
N VAL A 359 -28.43 -78.78 28.25
CA VAL A 359 -28.74 -80.22 28.29
C VAL A 359 -29.09 -80.65 29.72
N SER A 360 -28.29 -80.26 30.72
CA SER A 360 -28.57 -80.57 32.12
C SER A 360 -29.88 -79.95 32.63
N ASP A 361 -30.21 -78.72 32.22
CA ASP A 361 -31.46 -78.03 32.58
C ASP A 361 -32.67 -78.73 31.92
N SER A 362 -32.52 -79.20 30.69
CA SER A 362 -33.55 -80.01 30.01
C SER A 362 -33.79 -81.34 30.75
N VAL A 363 -32.74 -81.99 31.24
CA VAL A 363 -32.86 -83.22 32.04
C VAL A 363 -33.51 -82.91 33.39
N ALA A 364 -33.10 -81.83 34.07
CA ALA A 364 -33.72 -81.40 35.33
C ALA A 364 -35.21 -81.08 35.16
N GLY A 365 -35.57 -80.37 34.08
CA GLY A 365 -36.96 -80.07 33.73
C GLY A 365 -37.79 -81.31 33.40
N ALA A 366 -37.20 -82.29 32.71
CA ALA A 366 -37.86 -83.56 32.40
C ALA A 366 -38.15 -84.42 33.65
N ILE A 367 -37.29 -84.35 34.66
CA ILE A 367 -37.51 -85.01 35.96
C ILE A 367 -38.56 -84.24 36.79
N GLY A 368 -38.57 -82.91 36.70
CA GLY A 368 -39.52 -82.05 37.39
C GLY A 368 -39.25 -81.91 38.90
N GLY A 369 -40.22 -81.37 39.65
CA GLY A 369 -40.07 -81.13 41.09
C GLY A 369 -39.13 -79.98 41.42
N LYS A 370 -38.30 -80.15 42.46
CA LYS A 370 -37.22 -79.22 42.85
C LYS A 370 -35.85 -79.69 42.33
N THR A 371 -35.82 -80.33 41.17
CA THR A 371 -34.57 -80.77 40.55
C THR A 371 -33.75 -79.58 40.06
N THR A 372 -32.48 -79.51 40.43
CA THR A 372 -31.56 -78.41 40.08
C THR A 372 -30.27 -78.92 39.46
N VAL A 373 -29.68 -78.12 38.57
CA VAL A 373 -28.33 -78.36 38.03
C VAL A 373 -27.29 -77.58 38.83
N ASN A 374 -26.35 -78.28 39.44
CA ASN A 374 -25.24 -77.69 40.20
C ASN A 374 -24.24 -76.95 39.29
N PRO A 375 -23.39 -76.06 39.83
CA PRO A 375 -22.37 -75.35 39.06
C PRO A 375 -21.33 -76.26 38.38
N ASP A 376 -21.14 -77.48 38.87
CA ASP A 376 -20.27 -78.50 38.27
C ASP A 376 -20.95 -79.34 37.18
N GLY A 377 -22.21 -79.06 36.87
CA GLY A 377 -23.01 -79.75 35.85
C GLY A 377 -23.77 -80.99 36.36
N THR A 378 -23.59 -81.42 37.62
CA THR A 378 -24.32 -82.55 38.20
C THR A 378 -25.79 -82.22 38.48
N ILE A 379 -26.67 -83.23 38.38
CA ILE A 379 -28.11 -83.08 38.67
C ILE A 379 -28.38 -83.49 40.11
N LYS A 380 -28.98 -82.57 40.88
CA LYS A 380 -29.51 -82.85 42.23
C LYS A 380 -31.03 -82.92 42.16
N THR A 381 -31.60 -84.07 42.47
CA THR A 381 -33.05 -84.32 42.46
C THR A 381 -33.62 -84.16 43.87
N GLU A 382 -34.67 -83.36 44.00
CA GLU A 382 -35.48 -83.21 45.21
C GLU A 382 -36.95 -83.10 44.82
N ASP A 383 -37.83 -83.72 45.61
CA ASP A 383 -39.29 -83.58 45.44
C ASP A 383 -39.77 -83.90 44.01
N VAL A 384 -39.25 -84.98 43.42
CA VAL A 384 -39.53 -85.39 42.04
C VAL A 384 -41.03 -85.56 41.83
N GLY A 385 -41.61 -84.82 40.88
CA GLY A 385 -43.06 -84.86 40.62
C GLY A 385 -43.94 -84.34 41.77
N GLY A 386 -43.38 -83.66 42.77
CA GLY A 386 -44.13 -83.14 43.93
C GLY A 386 -44.48 -84.20 44.98
N THR A 387 -43.80 -85.36 44.96
CA THR A 387 -44.10 -86.49 45.85
C THR A 387 -43.28 -86.51 47.15
N GLY A 388 -42.40 -85.53 47.37
CA GLY A 388 -41.47 -85.47 48.51
C GLY A 388 -40.27 -86.42 48.42
N HIS A 389 -40.04 -87.08 47.29
CA HIS A 389 -38.97 -88.07 47.11
C HIS A 389 -37.84 -87.56 46.21
N ASN A 390 -36.61 -87.97 46.50
CA ASN A 390 -35.40 -87.46 45.85
C ASN A 390 -34.94 -88.30 44.65
N ASN A 391 -35.71 -89.30 44.22
CA ASN A 391 -35.45 -90.04 42.99
C ASN A 391 -36.77 -90.48 42.32
N ILE A 392 -36.70 -90.77 41.03
CA ILE A 392 -37.86 -91.10 40.19
C ILE A 392 -38.55 -92.39 40.66
N ASN A 393 -37.78 -93.40 41.08
CA ASN A 393 -38.32 -94.71 41.42
C ASN A 393 -39.21 -94.65 42.67
N ASP A 394 -38.77 -93.93 43.70
CA ASP A 394 -39.52 -93.75 44.95
C ASP A 394 -40.75 -92.85 44.74
N ALA A 395 -40.64 -91.82 43.91
CA ALA A 395 -41.77 -90.94 43.55
C ALA A 395 -42.92 -91.72 42.88
N ILE A 396 -42.59 -92.60 41.92
CA ILE A 396 -43.58 -93.46 41.25
C ILE A 396 -44.23 -94.45 42.24
N ALA A 397 -43.46 -94.98 43.19
CA ALA A 397 -43.99 -95.89 44.20
C ALA A 397 -45.02 -95.20 45.12
N SER A 398 -44.75 -93.95 45.52
CA SER A 398 -45.65 -93.12 46.34
C SER A 398 -46.98 -92.82 45.63
N VAL A 399 -46.94 -92.37 44.37
CA VAL A 399 -48.16 -92.09 43.57
C VAL A 399 -49.05 -93.34 43.42
N LYS A 400 -48.45 -94.54 43.28
CA LYS A 400 -49.22 -95.79 43.23
C LYS A 400 -49.91 -96.13 44.55
N GLN A 401 -49.32 -95.75 45.69
CA GLN A 401 -49.93 -95.90 47.00
C GLN A 401 -51.08 -94.91 47.20
N ASP A 402 -50.89 -93.65 46.83
CA ASP A 402 -51.92 -92.60 46.89
C ASP A 402 -53.13 -92.93 46.00
N ALA A 403 -52.89 -93.44 44.78
CA ALA A 403 -53.96 -93.88 43.87
C ALA A 403 -54.80 -95.03 44.45
N LYS A 404 -54.20 -95.93 45.25
CA LYS A 404 -54.90 -97.04 45.94
C LYS A 404 -55.69 -96.59 47.17
N ALA A 405 -55.32 -95.48 47.79
CA ALA A 405 -55.97 -94.92 48.97
C ALA A 405 -57.05 -93.86 48.65
N ALA A 406 -57.24 -93.53 47.37
CA ALA A 406 -58.21 -92.55 46.91
C ALA A 406 -59.66 -92.96 47.29
N LYS A 407 -60.22 -92.30 48.30
CA LYS A 407 -61.64 -92.40 48.66
C LYS A 407 -62.40 -91.31 47.89
N THR A 408 -63.46 -91.69 47.18
CA THR A 408 -64.39 -90.71 46.60
C THR A 408 -65.57 -90.52 47.55
N SER A 409 -65.67 -89.34 48.16
CA SER A 409 -66.83 -88.90 48.94
C SER A 409 -67.62 -87.84 48.17
N VAL A 410 -68.95 -87.90 48.26
CA VAL A 410 -69.84 -86.83 47.84
C VAL A 410 -70.48 -86.27 49.09
N SER A 411 -70.14 -85.03 49.47
CA SER A 411 -70.67 -84.36 50.66
C SER A 411 -71.52 -83.16 50.28
N ASN A 412 -72.77 -83.12 50.77
CA ASN A 412 -73.63 -81.94 50.71
C ASN A 412 -73.65 -81.26 52.09
N LYS A 413 -72.75 -80.30 52.30
CA LYS A 413 -72.56 -79.64 53.60
C LYS A 413 -73.55 -78.50 53.84
N ASP A 414 -74.02 -77.88 52.77
CA ASP A 414 -74.89 -76.70 52.75
C ASP A 414 -76.38 -77.05 52.63
N GLY A 415 -76.72 -78.33 52.40
CA GLY A 415 -78.10 -78.80 52.40
C GLY A 415 -78.82 -78.63 51.07
N ASN A 416 -78.21 -77.98 50.08
CA ASN A 416 -78.83 -77.61 48.81
C ASN A 416 -78.90 -78.77 47.79
N ILE A 417 -78.15 -79.88 48.00
CA ILE A 417 -78.07 -81.03 47.07
C ILE A 417 -78.42 -82.37 47.74
N LYS A 418 -79.35 -83.14 47.18
CA LYS A 418 -79.64 -84.51 47.61
C LYS A 418 -78.74 -85.52 46.88
N VAL A 419 -78.12 -86.45 47.61
CA VAL A 419 -77.19 -87.47 47.06
C VAL A 419 -77.64 -88.88 47.47
N ASN A 420 -77.67 -89.83 46.52
CA ASN A 420 -77.95 -91.26 46.75
C ASN A 420 -76.81 -92.14 46.21
N GLU A 421 -76.27 -93.08 47.01
CA GLU A 421 -75.13 -93.96 46.64
C GLU A 421 -75.59 -95.37 46.19
N THR A 422 -74.93 -95.94 45.17
CA THR A 422 -75.01 -97.37 44.77
C THR A 422 -73.63 -97.95 44.41
N THR A 423 -73.46 -99.29 44.37
CA THR A 423 -72.17 -99.96 44.08
C THR A 423 -72.27 -100.86 42.84
N LYS A 424 -71.29 -100.74 41.92
CA LYS A 424 -71.21 -101.51 40.67
C LYS A 424 -70.43 -102.81 40.83
N ALA A 425 -70.55 -103.72 39.85
CA ALA A 425 -70.03 -105.08 39.91
C ALA A 425 -68.48 -105.21 39.89
N ASP A 426 -67.77 -104.18 39.44
CA ASP A 426 -66.29 -104.10 39.45
C ASP A 426 -65.72 -103.53 40.77
N GLY A 427 -66.59 -103.25 41.75
CA GLY A 427 -66.23 -102.67 43.04
C GLY A 427 -66.24 -101.14 43.08
N SER A 428 -66.55 -100.46 41.97
CA SER A 428 -66.67 -98.99 41.93
C SER A 428 -68.02 -98.49 42.49
N LYS A 429 -68.07 -97.21 42.91
CA LYS A 429 -69.25 -96.54 43.50
C LYS A 429 -69.92 -95.61 42.47
N ASP A 430 -71.25 -95.49 42.51
CA ASP A 430 -72.05 -94.53 41.73
C ASP A 430 -72.88 -93.62 42.66
N TYR A 431 -73.02 -92.34 42.32
CA TYR A 431 -73.76 -91.35 43.12
C TYR A 431 -74.74 -90.54 42.24
N GLU A 432 -76.03 -90.58 42.57
CA GLU A 432 -77.09 -89.79 41.91
C GLU A 432 -77.35 -88.48 42.69
N VAL A 433 -77.38 -87.32 42.00
CA VAL A 433 -77.40 -85.97 42.61
C VAL A 433 -78.50 -85.03 42.07
N GLY A 434 -79.19 -84.26 42.93
CA GLY A 434 -80.24 -83.26 42.54
C GLY A 434 -80.50 -82.14 43.57
N LEU A 435 -81.25 -81.07 43.22
CA LEU A 435 -81.46 -79.87 44.07
C LEU A 435 -82.54 -80.03 45.17
N ALA A 436 -82.36 -79.31 46.30
CA ALA A 436 -83.35 -79.18 47.38
C ALA A 436 -84.49 -78.18 47.04
N LYS A 437 -85.60 -78.23 47.78
CA LYS A 437 -86.78 -77.35 47.57
C LYS A 437 -86.51 -75.90 47.96
N ASP A 438 -85.83 -75.71 49.08
CA ASP A 438 -85.34 -74.41 49.54
C ASP A 438 -83.83 -74.39 49.34
N ILE A 439 -83.33 -73.31 48.76
CA ILE A 439 -81.91 -73.14 48.47
C ILE A 439 -81.39 -72.00 49.34
N SER A 440 -80.49 -72.33 50.26
CA SER A 440 -79.81 -71.36 51.12
C SER A 440 -78.42 -71.12 50.54
N VAL A 441 -78.22 -69.98 49.91
CA VAL A 441 -76.94 -69.57 49.33
C VAL A 441 -76.62 -68.16 49.78
N ASP A 442 -75.35 -67.89 49.99
CA ASP A 442 -74.90 -66.56 50.43
C ASP A 442 -75.10 -65.50 49.33
N SER A 443 -75.07 -65.92 48.05
CA SER A 443 -75.30 -65.05 46.90
C SER A 443 -75.88 -65.80 45.70
N VAL A 444 -76.65 -65.09 44.88
CA VAL A 444 -77.24 -65.61 43.63
C VAL A 444 -76.81 -64.69 42.50
N THR A 445 -76.07 -65.22 41.52
CA THR A 445 -75.74 -64.54 40.27
C THR A 445 -76.56 -65.19 39.16
N ALA A 446 -77.57 -64.50 38.65
CA ALA A 446 -78.44 -64.98 37.58
C ALA A 446 -78.43 -64.00 36.41
N LYS A 447 -78.50 -64.53 35.17
CA LYS A 447 -78.58 -63.70 33.95
C LYS A 447 -79.87 -62.88 33.94
N ASP A 448 -80.98 -63.53 34.29
CA ASP A 448 -82.28 -62.92 34.51
C ASP A 448 -82.86 -63.45 35.83
N VAL A 449 -83.44 -62.57 36.64
CA VAL A 449 -84.18 -62.94 37.86
C VAL A 449 -85.67 -62.73 37.58
N ASN A 450 -86.37 -63.81 37.22
CA ASN A 450 -87.83 -63.78 37.10
C ASN A 450 -88.45 -64.09 38.48
N ALA A 451 -88.62 -63.03 39.28
CA ALA A 451 -89.21 -63.11 40.62
C ALA A 451 -90.30 -62.05 40.78
N ASN A 452 -91.39 -62.39 41.49
CA ASN A 452 -92.46 -61.44 41.79
C ASN A 452 -91.97 -60.25 42.63
N GLN A 453 -91.00 -60.49 43.50
CA GLN A 453 -90.38 -59.48 44.35
C GLN A 453 -88.95 -59.90 44.68
N VAL A 454 -88.02 -58.95 44.58
CA VAL A 454 -86.64 -59.12 45.04
C VAL A 454 -86.42 -58.20 46.23
N ASN A 455 -86.00 -58.78 47.35
CA ASN A 455 -85.65 -58.05 48.57
C ASN A 455 -84.16 -58.22 48.84
N VAL A 456 -83.40 -57.15 48.67
CA VAL A 456 -82.00 -57.10 49.11
C VAL A 456 -82.00 -56.44 50.48
N ARG A 457 -81.70 -57.21 51.53
CA ARG A 457 -81.59 -56.70 52.90
C ARG A 457 -80.12 -56.69 53.30
N GLY A 458 -79.68 -55.59 53.89
CA GLY A 458 -78.35 -55.47 54.45
C GLY A 458 -78.31 -54.50 55.62
N ASP A 459 -77.14 -54.41 56.23
CA ASP A 459 -76.81 -53.54 57.36
C ASP A 459 -76.86 -52.04 57.01
N LYS A 460 -76.97 -51.70 55.72
CA LYS A 460 -77.20 -50.32 55.22
C LYS A 460 -78.65 -50.05 54.80
N GLY A 461 -79.58 -50.96 55.12
CA GLY A 461 -80.99 -50.84 54.80
C GLY A 461 -81.47 -51.89 53.81
N SER A 462 -82.60 -51.63 53.15
CA SER A 462 -83.17 -52.56 52.19
C SER A 462 -83.52 -51.89 50.87
N THR A 463 -83.21 -52.61 49.79
CA THR A 463 -83.71 -52.29 48.45
C THR A 463 -84.79 -53.30 48.10
N THR A 464 -85.97 -52.78 47.78
CA THR A 464 -87.08 -53.59 47.30
C THR A 464 -87.34 -53.23 45.84
N ILE A 465 -87.33 -54.26 44.99
CA ILE A 465 -87.66 -54.17 43.57
C ILE A 465 -88.98 -54.92 43.37
N THR A 466 -89.98 -54.19 42.88
CA THR A 466 -91.30 -54.72 42.52
C THR A 466 -91.67 -54.26 41.10
N GLY A 467 -92.79 -54.76 40.58
CA GLY A 467 -93.34 -54.25 39.32
C GLY A 467 -93.64 -52.75 39.31
N GLY A 468 -93.74 -52.08 40.47
CA GLY A 468 -94.01 -50.64 40.58
C GLY A 468 -92.77 -49.73 40.62
N GLY A 469 -91.56 -50.27 40.73
CA GLY A 469 -90.31 -49.49 40.77
C GLY A 469 -89.30 -49.95 41.82
N ILE A 470 -88.29 -49.10 42.06
CA ILE A 470 -87.19 -49.33 43.00
C ILE A 470 -87.33 -48.36 44.18
N SER A 471 -87.42 -48.93 45.38
CA SER A 471 -87.39 -48.15 46.62
C SER A 471 -86.21 -48.57 47.49
N ILE A 472 -85.41 -47.59 47.90
CA ILE A 472 -84.29 -47.76 48.83
C ILE A 472 -84.71 -47.18 50.18
N THR A 473 -84.63 -48.01 51.22
CA THR A 473 -84.89 -47.61 52.60
C THR A 473 -83.60 -47.74 53.41
N GLY A 474 -83.23 -46.69 54.15
CA GLY A 474 -82.03 -46.72 55.00
C GLY A 474 -82.17 -47.69 56.19
N PRO A 475 -81.09 -47.94 56.94
CA PRO A 475 -81.06 -48.96 58.00
C PRO A 475 -82.00 -48.66 59.17
N LYS A 476 -82.48 -47.42 59.32
CA LYS A 476 -83.44 -46.99 60.35
C LYS A 476 -84.87 -46.78 59.81
N GLY A 477 -85.15 -47.17 58.57
CA GLY A 477 -86.46 -46.96 57.94
C GLY A 477 -86.62 -45.60 57.23
N GLU A 478 -85.57 -44.78 57.16
CA GLU A 478 -85.61 -43.48 56.50
C GLU A 478 -85.67 -43.60 54.95
N ALA A 479 -86.42 -42.69 54.32
CA ALA A 479 -86.61 -42.69 52.86
C ALA A 479 -85.31 -42.32 52.13
N GLY A 480 -84.82 -43.23 51.28
CA GLY A 480 -83.68 -43.00 50.40
C GLY A 480 -84.09 -42.54 49.00
N PRO A 481 -83.14 -42.44 48.05
CA PRO A 481 -83.46 -42.22 46.66
C PRO A 481 -84.38 -43.32 46.13
N SER A 482 -85.35 -42.94 45.30
CA SER A 482 -86.30 -43.86 44.72
C SER A 482 -86.56 -43.54 43.25
N MET A 483 -86.97 -44.57 42.51
CA MET A 483 -87.43 -44.45 41.14
C MET A 483 -88.77 -45.17 41.01
N THR A 484 -89.81 -44.40 40.68
CA THR A 484 -91.14 -44.92 40.38
C THR A 484 -91.52 -44.51 38.95
N THR A 485 -92.71 -44.90 38.52
CA THR A 485 -93.29 -44.44 37.26
C THR A 485 -93.45 -42.92 37.16
N ASP A 486 -93.42 -42.20 38.29
CA ASP A 486 -93.57 -40.74 38.34
C ASP A 486 -92.24 -39.98 38.22
N GLY A 487 -91.09 -40.69 38.25
CA GLY A 487 -89.76 -40.11 38.04
C GLY A 487 -88.74 -40.46 39.13
N ILE A 488 -87.63 -39.70 39.15
CA ILE A 488 -86.51 -39.87 40.08
C ILE A 488 -86.66 -38.91 41.26
N HIS A 489 -86.68 -39.45 42.48
CA HIS A 489 -86.61 -38.65 43.70
C HIS A 489 -85.26 -38.88 44.39
N ALA A 490 -84.41 -37.85 44.44
CA ALA A 490 -83.04 -37.97 44.96
C ALA A 490 -82.93 -38.03 46.50
N GLY A 491 -84.05 -37.99 47.24
CA GLY A 491 -84.05 -38.02 48.71
C GLY A 491 -83.19 -36.92 49.35
N GLY A 492 -83.15 -35.74 48.72
CA GLY A 492 -82.39 -34.57 49.18
C GLY A 492 -80.86 -34.65 49.00
N LYS A 493 -80.34 -35.53 48.13
CA LYS A 493 -78.89 -35.69 47.87
C LYS A 493 -78.44 -34.99 46.58
N LYS A 494 -77.15 -34.61 46.51
CA LYS A 494 -76.54 -34.09 45.26
C LYS A 494 -76.57 -35.17 44.17
N VAL A 495 -76.87 -34.79 42.93
CA VAL A 495 -76.80 -35.66 41.74
C VAL A 495 -75.55 -35.27 40.96
N THR A 496 -74.56 -36.16 40.91
CA THR A 496 -73.30 -35.96 40.19
C THR A 496 -73.23 -36.88 38.95
N GLY A 497 -72.31 -36.63 38.02
CA GLY A 497 -72.20 -37.44 36.79
C GLY A 497 -73.25 -37.15 35.72
N VAL A 498 -73.94 -36.01 35.82
CA VAL A 498 -74.89 -35.54 34.80
C VAL A 498 -74.11 -35.03 33.59
N ALA A 499 -74.35 -35.60 32.41
CA ALA A 499 -73.78 -35.12 31.15
C ALA A 499 -74.35 -33.74 30.77
N ASP A 500 -73.79 -33.10 29.74
CA ASP A 500 -74.32 -31.81 29.29
C ASP A 500 -75.74 -32.00 28.71
N GLY A 501 -76.77 -31.47 29.39
CA GLY A 501 -78.15 -31.52 28.92
C GLY A 501 -78.40 -30.57 27.74
N ARG A 502 -79.36 -30.84 26.87
CA ARG A 502 -79.65 -29.90 25.78
C ARG A 502 -80.22 -28.59 26.32
N ILE A 503 -79.65 -27.47 25.88
CA ILE A 503 -80.10 -26.12 26.23
C ILE A 503 -81.00 -25.62 25.10
N GLU A 504 -82.27 -26.02 25.13
CA GLU A 504 -83.32 -25.59 24.20
C GLU A 504 -84.67 -25.40 24.92
N LYS A 505 -85.61 -24.68 24.30
CA LYS A 505 -86.92 -24.41 24.90
C LYS A 505 -87.72 -25.71 25.03
N GLY A 506 -88.08 -26.10 26.25
CA GLY A 506 -88.87 -27.31 26.55
C GLY A 506 -88.05 -28.54 26.96
N SER A 507 -86.72 -28.45 26.93
CA SER A 507 -85.82 -29.53 27.37
C SER A 507 -86.14 -29.98 28.80
N GLN A 508 -86.15 -31.29 29.02
CA GLN A 508 -86.27 -31.95 30.34
C GLN A 508 -84.93 -32.53 30.80
N ASP A 509 -83.85 -32.23 30.08
CA ASP A 509 -82.52 -32.72 30.41
C ASP A 509 -81.99 -31.95 31.63
N GLY A 510 -81.40 -32.66 32.60
CA GLY A 510 -80.64 -32.02 33.67
C GLY A 510 -79.38 -31.35 33.09
N ILE A 511 -79.13 -30.09 33.43
CA ILE A 511 -77.87 -29.41 33.08
C ILE A 511 -76.83 -29.59 34.18
N ASN A 512 -75.56 -29.66 33.78
CA ASN A 512 -74.45 -29.80 34.73
C ASN A 512 -73.69 -28.47 34.93
N GLY A 513 -72.78 -28.47 35.90
CA GLY A 513 -71.97 -27.29 36.22
C GLY A 513 -71.03 -26.83 35.10
N GLY A 514 -70.56 -27.73 34.23
CA GLY A 514 -69.68 -27.40 33.10
C GLY A 514 -70.39 -26.60 32.01
N GLN A 515 -71.67 -26.88 31.75
CA GLN A 515 -72.48 -26.08 30.82
C GLN A 515 -72.67 -24.65 31.32
N LEU A 516 -72.97 -24.52 32.61
CA LEU A 516 -73.08 -23.23 33.24
C LEU A 516 -71.72 -22.49 33.24
N HIS A 517 -70.63 -23.22 33.47
CA HIS A 517 -69.28 -22.66 33.43
C HIS A 517 -68.88 -22.17 32.03
N ARG A 518 -69.16 -22.93 30.96
CA ARG A 518 -68.95 -22.46 29.58
C ARG A 518 -69.77 -21.23 29.24
N SER A 519 -71.01 -21.15 29.74
CA SER A 519 -71.80 -19.92 29.62
C SER A 519 -71.09 -18.74 30.27
N TYR A 520 -70.43 -18.94 31.41
CA TYR A 520 -69.62 -17.92 32.08
C TYR A 520 -68.36 -17.56 31.29
N GLU A 521 -67.61 -18.53 30.75
CA GLU A 521 -66.44 -18.26 29.91
C GLU A 521 -66.80 -17.45 28.67
N ASN A 522 -67.90 -17.79 27.98
CA ASN A 522 -68.37 -17.06 26.80
C ASN A 522 -68.67 -15.59 27.11
N VAL A 523 -69.26 -15.30 28.26
CA VAL A 523 -69.52 -13.92 28.70
C VAL A 523 -68.20 -13.19 28.99
N GLY A 524 -67.21 -13.87 29.57
CA GLY A 524 -65.90 -13.28 29.88
C GLY A 524 -65.13 -12.93 28.61
N ALA A 525 -65.11 -13.85 27.64
CA ALA A 525 -64.52 -13.64 26.33
C ALA A 525 -65.19 -12.47 25.56
N ALA A 526 -66.52 -12.38 25.62
CA ALA A 526 -67.26 -11.30 24.96
C ALA A 526 -66.95 -9.91 25.53
N LEU A 527 -66.70 -9.81 26.84
CA LEU A 527 -66.25 -8.55 27.46
C LEU A 527 -64.78 -8.25 27.14
N GLY A 528 -63.91 -9.25 27.03
CA GLY A 528 -62.49 -9.03 26.79
C GLY A 528 -61.80 -8.38 27.99
N GLY A 529 -60.65 -7.70 27.79
CA GLY A 529 -59.94 -7.00 28.86
C GLY A 529 -59.52 -7.86 30.06
N GLY A 530 -59.48 -9.20 29.92
CA GLY A 530 -59.14 -10.12 31.01
C GLY A 530 -60.30 -10.54 31.94
N ALA A 531 -61.56 -10.34 31.53
CA ALA A 531 -62.75 -10.83 32.26
C ALA A 531 -62.90 -12.36 32.22
N GLY A 532 -63.46 -12.96 33.27
CA GLY A 532 -63.72 -14.41 33.36
C GLY A 532 -64.31 -14.86 34.70
N TYR A 533 -64.59 -16.17 34.85
CA TYR A 533 -65.13 -16.76 36.08
C TYR A 533 -64.15 -17.73 36.74
N ASP A 534 -63.93 -17.56 38.04
CA ASP A 534 -63.14 -18.45 38.89
C ASP A 534 -64.09 -19.29 39.78
N PRO A 535 -64.04 -20.64 39.75
CA PRO A 535 -64.91 -21.50 40.55
C PRO A 535 -64.82 -21.33 42.07
N GLU A 536 -63.71 -20.80 42.60
CA GLU A 536 -63.52 -20.56 44.04
C GLU A 536 -63.78 -19.10 44.42
N LYS A 537 -63.41 -18.14 43.54
CA LYS A 537 -63.44 -16.70 43.83
C LYS A 537 -64.57 -15.93 43.15
N GLY A 538 -65.29 -16.57 42.24
CA GLY A 538 -66.39 -15.99 41.49
C GLY A 538 -65.95 -15.17 40.27
N TRP A 539 -66.80 -14.24 39.84
CA TRP A 539 -66.60 -13.46 38.61
C TRP A 539 -65.52 -12.37 38.73
N LYS A 540 -64.67 -12.24 37.70
CA LYS A 540 -63.67 -11.18 37.53
C LYS A 540 -64.03 -10.30 36.33
N GLY A 541 -64.15 -8.98 36.55
CA GLY A 541 -64.49 -8.01 35.49
C GLY A 541 -63.35 -7.68 34.51
N PRO A 542 -63.65 -7.04 33.37
CA PRO A 542 -62.65 -6.65 32.36
C PRO A 542 -61.77 -5.50 32.84
N THR A 543 -60.71 -5.19 32.09
CA THR A 543 -59.82 -4.04 32.28
C THR A 543 -59.44 -3.47 30.91
N TYR A 544 -59.82 -2.23 30.64
CA TYR A 544 -59.56 -1.49 29.39
C TYR A 544 -58.66 -0.29 29.67
N ASN A 545 -57.58 -0.14 28.89
CA ASN A 545 -56.68 1.01 28.99
C ASN A 545 -56.89 1.94 27.80
N VAL A 546 -57.57 3.07 28.03
CA VAL A 546 -57.96 4.02 26.99
C VAL A 546 -57.83 5.45 27.53
N ALA A 547 -57.56 6.41 26.66
CA ALA A 547 -57.37 7.82 27.02
C ALA A 547 -56.34 8.12 28.14
N GLY A 548 -55.42 7.20 28.43
CA GLY A 548 -54.41 7.35 29.49
C GLY A 548 -54.86 6.87 30.88
N GLY A 549 -56.06 6.31 31.01
CA GLY A 549 -56.61 5.71 32.24
C GLY A 549 -57.06 4.26 32.07
N THR A 550 -57.44 3.62 33.18
CA THR A 550 -57.86 2.20 33.26
C THR A 550 -59.32 2.08 33.73
N HIS A 551 -60.15 1.33 33.01
CA HIS A 551 -61.59 1.17 33.28
C HIS A 551 -62.00 -0.31 33.35
N ASN A 552 -62.91 -0.68 34.26
CA ASN A 552 -63.26 -2.08 34.55
C ASN A 552 -64.66 -2.53 34.08
N ASN A 553 -65.31 -1.69 33.28
CA ASN A 553 -66.56 -1.99 32.59
C ASN A 553 -66.58 -1.24 31.25
N VAL A 554 -67.41 -1.72 30.31
CA VAL A 554 -67.46 -1.20 28.94
C VAL A 554 -67.96 0.24 28.89
N GLY A 555 -68.93 0.59 29.74
CA GLY A 555 -69.55 1.92 29.76
C GLY A 555 -68.53 3.03 30.07
N ASP A 556 -67.77 2.86 31.15
CA ASP A 556 -66.79 3.86 31.59
C ASP A 556 -65.64 4.02 30.59
N ALA A 557 -65.19 2.93 29.96
CA ALA A 557 -64.10 2.97 28.98
C ALA A 557 -64.49 3.77 27.72
N LEU A 558 -65.71 3.60 27.24
CA LEU A 558 -66.23 4.36 26.11
C LEU A 558 -66.44 5.84 26.48
N GLY A 559 -66.93 6.13 27.68
CA GLY A 559 -67.06 7.50 28.20
C GLY A 559 -65.73 8.25 28.19
N ALA A 560 -64.63 7.62 28.62
CA ALA A 560 -63.32 8.26 28.62
C ALA A 560 -62.76 8.60 27.22
N ILE A 561 -63.12 7.80 26.20
CA ILE A 561 -62.80 8.13 24.80
C ILE A 561 -63.62 9.32 24.33
N ASP A 562 -64.92 9.34 24.64
CA ASP A 562 -65.85 10.41 24.27
C ASP A 562 -65.39 11.78 24.82
N ASP A 563 -64.99 11.83 26.09
CA ASP A 563 -64.43 13.03 26.72
C ASP A 563 -63.16 13.51 26.00
N ARG A 564 -62.26 12.60 25.61
CA ARG A 564 -61.01 12.97 24.92
C ARG A 564 -61.27 13.50 23.51
N VAL A 565 -62.24 12.94 22.80
CA VAL A 565 -62.66 13.43 21.47
C VAL A 565 -63.30 14.80 21.58
N THR A 566 -64.17 15.02 22.58
CA THR A 566 -64.80 16.32 22.83
C THR A 566 -63.77 17.41 23.12
N ASN A 567 -62.81 17.14 24.02
CA ASN A 567 -61.74 18.08 24.36
C ASN A 567 -60.86 18.46 23.15
N LEU A 568 -60.58 17.53 22.24
CA LEU A 568 -59.84 17.84 21.01
C LEU A 568 -60.65 18.75 20.07
N GLY A 569 -61.97 18.54 19.99
CA GLY A 569 -62.89 19.40 19.23
C GLY A 569 -62.85 20.85 19.69
N ASP A 570 -62.94 21.08 21.00
CA ASP A 570 -62.92 22.42 21.59
C ASP A 570 -61.57 23.14 21.36
N GLN A 571 -60.45 22.42 21.53
CA GLN A 571 -59.11 22.98 21.28
C GLN A 571 -58.91 23.42 19.82
N MET A 572 -59.40 22.63 18.86
CA MET A 572 -59.33 23.00 17.44
C MET A 572 -60.20 24.21 17.12
N GLN A 573 -61.42 24.30 17.69
CA GLN A 573 -62.32 25.42 17.43
C GLN A 573 -61.75 26.75 17.96
N GLN A 574 -61.14 26.74 19.14
CA GLN A 574 -60.50 27.92 19.73
C GLN A 574 -59.33 28.42 18.86
N ALA A 575 -58.49 27.51 18.35
CA ALA A 575 -57.36 27.85 17.48
C ALA A 575 -57.80 28.55 16.17
N PHE A 576 -58.92 28.13 15.58
CA PHE A 576 -59.48 28.79 14.40
C PHE A 576 -60.02 30.19 14.71
N TYR A 577 -60.68 30.39 15.86
CA TYR A 577 -61.22 31.69 16.25
C TYR A 577 -60.13 32.75 16.50
N ASP A 578 -59.05 32.39 17.19
CA ASP A 578 -57.95 33.33 17.49
C ASP A 578 -57.17 33.72 16.23
N THR A 579 -57.02 32.78 15.28
CA THR A 579 -56.40 33.06 13.98
C THR A 579 -57.20 34.07 13.18
N ASN A 580 -58.54 33.93 13.13
CA ASN A 580 -59.40 34.81 12.35
C ASN A 580 -59.41 36.25 12.89
N LYS A 581 -59.52 36.45 14.22
CA LYS A 581 -59.46 37.79 14.84
C LYS A 581 -58.15 38.53 14.59
N ARG A 582 -57.04 37.80 14.51
CA ARG A 582 -55.73 38.41 14.25
C ARG A 582 -55.60 38.85 12.79
N MET A 583 -56.24 38.13 11.86
CA MET A 583 -56.32 38.53 10.46
C MET A 583 -57.15 39.80 10.27
N ASP A 584 -58.34 39.90 10.87
CA ASP A 584 -59.19 41.10 10.77
C ASP A 584 -58.47 42.36 11.28
N LYS A 585 -57.83 42.29 12.47
CA LYS A 585 -57.04 43.41 13.02
C LYS A 585 -55.84 43.80 12.15
N MET A 586 -55.28 42.86 11.39
CA MET A 586 -54.19 43.17 10.48
C MET A 586 -54.70 43.92 9.24
N GLU A 587 -55.86 43.52 8.71
CA GLU A 587 -56.53 44.19 7.59
C GLU A 587 -56.93 45.64 7.93
N ASP A 588 -57.50 45.86 9.13
CA ASP A 588 -57.87 47.19 9.61
C ASP A 588 -56.66 48.12 9.74
N ARG A 589 -55.55 47.64 10.33
CA ARG A 589 -54.32 48.43 10.50
C ARG A 589 -53.68 48.80 9.17
N MET A 590 -53.65 47.88 8.20
CA MET A 590 -53.12 48.17 6.87
C MET A 590 -53.99 49.19 6.13
N SER A 591 -55.32 49.04 6.20
CA SER A 591 -56.29 49.96 5.60
C SER A 591 -56.16 51.39 6.16
N ALA A 592 -56.03 51.53 7.48
CA ALA A 592 -55.80 52.82 8.13
C ALA A 592 -54.48 53.50 7.72
N GLY A 593 -53.41 52.72 7.49
CA GLY A 593 -52.13 53.25 7.01
C GLY A 593 -52.19 53.79 5.56
N ILE A 594 -52.94 53.12 4.69
CA ILE A 594 -53.18 53.58 3.31
C ILE A 594 -53.99 54.87 3.32
N ALA A 595 -55.09 54.93 4.10
CA ALA A 595 -55.90 56.13 4.25
C ALA A 595 -55.05 57.32 4.75
N ALA A 596 -54.18 57.11 5.75
CA ALA A 596 -53.28 58.16 6.26
C ALA A 596 -52.33 58.70 5.19
N THR A 597 -51.81 57.82 4.32
CA THR A 597 -50.95 58.24 3.21
C THR A 597 -51.74 59.07 2.18
N ALA A 598 -52.96 58.64 1.84
CA ALA A 598 -53.82 59.34 0.88
C ALA A 598 -54.28 60.72 1.39
N ALA A 599 -54.43 60.91 2.69
CA ALA A 599 -54.81 62.19 3.29
C ALA A 599 -53.70 63.27 3.23
N LEU A 600 -52.47 62.91 2.89
CA LEU A 600 -51.36 63.86 2.74
C LEU A 600 -51.36 64.51 1.36
N GLU A 601 -52.11 65.61 1.23
CA GLU A 601 -52.09 66.43 0.03
C GLU A 601 -50.82 67.28 -0.11
N ASN A 602 -50.44 67.61 -1.34
CA ASN A 602 -49.31 68.51 -1.58
C ASN A 602 -49.76 69.97 -1.50
N ALA A 603 -49.19 70.73 -0.55
CA ALA A 603 -49.46 72.15 -0.46
C ALA A 603 -48.93 72.93 -1.70
N PRO A 604 -49.64 73.98 -2.17
CA PRO A 604 -49.29 74.72 -3.39
C PRO A 604 -47.88 75.32 -3.38
N PHE A 605 -47.21 75.36 -4.54
CA PHE A 605 -45.87 75.94 -4.66
C PHE A 605 -45.97 77.45 -4.98
N ILE A 606 -45.83 78.30 -3.96
CA ILE A 606 -45.91 79.77 -4.10
C ILE A 606 -44.62 80.42 -3.57
N PRO A 607 -43.81 81.10 -4.40
CA PRO A 607 -42.55 81.74 -3.99
C PRO A 607 -42.74 82.73 -2.83
N GLY A 608 -41.87 82.64 -1.82
CA GLY A 608 -41.88 83.55 -0.67
C GLY A 608 -42.98 83.32 0.37
N LYS A 609 -43.86 82.33 0.19
CA LYS A 609 -44.95 82.02 1.13
C LYS A 609 -44.77 80.66 1.82
N LEU A 610 -45.37 80.53 3.00
CA LEU A 610 -45.66 79.25 3.66
C LEU A 610 -47.11 78.89 3.31
N THR A 611 -47.31 77.72 2.72
CA THR A 611 -48.62 77.21 2.32
C THR A 611 -48.97 75.97 3.13
N MET A 612 -50.24 75.82 3.50
CA MET A 612 -50.78 74.65 4.21
C MET A 612 -51.87 74.01 3.36
N ALA A 613 -51.89 72.68 3.32
CA ALA A 613 -52.99 71.86 2.81
C ALA A 613 -53.43 70.89 3.90
N ALA A 614 -54.74 70.71 4.05
CA ALA A 614 -55.33 69.73 4.94
C ALA A 614 -56.20 68.80 4.09
N GLY A 615 -55.89 67.51 4.15
CA GLY A 615 -56.60 66.46 3.42
C GLY A 615 -57.27 65.50 4.39
N ALA A 616 -58.37 64.91 3.94
CA ALA A 616 -59.01 63.79 4.61
C ALA A 616 -59.21 62.68 3.58
N ALA A 617 -58.98 61.43 3.99
CA ALA A 617 -59.18 60.27 3.14
C ALA A 617 -59.92 59.17 3.91
N TYR A 618 -60.66 58.35 3.19
CA TYR A 618 -61.39 57.22 3.73
C TYR A 618 -61.20 56.02 2.80
N TYR A 619 -60.80 54.88 3.37
CA TYR A 619 -60.54 53.65 2.64
C TYR A 619 -60.82 52.44 3.53
N ASN A 620 -61.67 51.54 3.05
CA ASN A 620 -62.01 50.26 3.70
C ASN A 620 -62.39 50.43 5.18
N ASP A 621 -63.46 51.22 5.45
CA ASP A 621 -63.98 51.60 6.77
C ASP A 621 -63.04 52.38 7.71
N GLN A 622 -61.81 52.67 7.26
CA GLN A 622 -60.85 53.46 8.01
C GLN A 622 -60.76 54.88 7.43
N SER A 623 -60.87 55.88 8.30
CA SER A 623 -60.73 57.31 7.96
C SER A 623 -59.39 57.83 8.42
N ALA A 624 -58.80 58.79 7.69
CA ALA A 624 -57.60 59.48 8.11
C ALA A 624 -57.63 60.96 7.76
N VAL A 625 -56.93 61.74 8.57
CA VAL A 625 -56.74 63.17 8.36
C VAL A 625 -55.24 63.48 8.32
N GLY A 626 -54.85 64.33 7.39
CA GLY A 626 -53.47 64.73 7.16
C GLY A 626 -53.35 66.23 6.98
N VAL A 627 -52.27 66.80 7.49
CA VAL A 627 -51.92 68.20 7.27
C VAL A 627 -50.50 68.28 6.73
N THR A 628 -50.34 69.02 5.64
CA THR A 628 -49.07 69.25 4.97
C THR A 628 -48.77 70.74 4.93
N PHE A 629 -47.54 71.11 5.32
CA PHE A 629 -46.99 72.43 5.20
C PHE A 629 -45.87 72.44 4.15
N ARG A 630 -45.82 73.49 3.33
CA ARG A 630 -44.74 73.74 2.38
C ARG A 630 -44.23 75.17 2.47
N ARG A 631 -42.91 75.33 2.62
CA ARG A 631 -42.22 76.62 2.49
C ARG A 631 -41.40 76.62 1.20
N THR A 632 -41.68 77.59 0.33
CA THR A 632 -40.95 77.77 -0.93
C THR A 632 -39.99 78.94 -0.82
N ALA A 633 -38.75 78.79 -1.26
CA ALA A 633 -37.75 79.86 -1.24
C ALA A 633 -38.22 81.07 -2.06
N ASP A 634 -37.74 82.27 -1.69
CA ASP A 634 -38.18 83.51 -2.32
C ASP A 634 -37.80 83.58 -3.82
N ASN A 635 -36.72 82.89 -4.21
CA ASN A 635 -36.29 82.74 -5.61
C ASN A 635 -37.06 81.67 -6.41
N GLY A 636 -38.03 80.98 -5.79
CA GLY A 636 -38.87 79.97 -6.42
C GLY A 636 -38.18 78.69 -6.89
N ARG A 637 -36.90 78.46 -6.59
CA ARG A 637 -36.15 77.29 -7.12
C ARG A 637 -36.25 76.03 -6.24
N TRP A 638 -36.55 76.16 -4.96
CA TRP A 638 -36.69 75.00 -4.06
C TRP A 638 -37.78 75.20 -3.01
N SER A 639 -38.35 74.09 -2.52
CA SER A 639 -39.30 74.08 -1.40
C SER A 639 -39.07 72.89 -0.46
N LEU A 640 -39.32 73.12 0.82
CA LEU A 640 -39.39 72.09 1.86
C LEU A 640 -40.85 71.79 2.18
N THR A 641 -41.22 70.52 2.15
CA THR A 641 -42.57 70.02 2.43
C THR A 641 -42.52 69.07 3.63
N THR A 642 -43.37 69.29 4.63
CA THR A 642 -43.52 68.43 5.80
C THR A 642 -45.00 68.15 6.02
N GLY A 643 -45.38 66.90 6.29
CA GLY A 643 -46.76 66.54 6.56
C GLY A 643 -46.87 65.39 7.53
N ALA A 644 -47.94 65.41 8.31
CA ALA A 644 -48.29 64.33 9.24
C ALA A 644 -49.75 63.93 9.02
N ALA A 645 -50.01 62.63 9.05
CA ALA A 645 -51.37 62.08 8.95
C ALA A 645 -51.59 60.97 9.97
N MET A 646 -52.84 60.85 10.42
CA MET A 646 -53.29 59.86 11.39
C MET A 646 -54.58 59.21 10.90
N GLY A 647 -54.62 57.87 10.93
CA GLY A 647 -55.81 57.06 10.64
C GLY A 647 -56.62 56.72 11.91
N SER A 648 -57.85 56.24 11.72
CA SER A 648 -58.83 55.90 12.76
C SER A 648 -58.39 54.82 13.75
N GLU A 649 -57.42 53.97 13.39
CA GLU A 649 -56.78 52.98 14.28
C GLU A 649 -55.78 53.60 15.30
N GLY A 650 -55.49 54.90 15.20
CA GLY A 650 -54.93 55.77 16.26
C GLY A 650 -53.51 55.49 16.76
N ASN A 651 -52.89 54.36 16.41
CA ASN A 651 -51.73 53.83 17.13
C ASN A 651 -50.35 54.14 16.51
N SER A 652 -50.26 54.81 15.36
CA SER A 652 -48.98 55.32 14.81
C SER A 652 -49.21 56.45 13.80
N PRO A 653 -48.72 57.68 14.03
CA PRO A 653 -48.78 58.75 13.04
C PRO A 653 -47.79 58.49 11.90
N LEU A 654 -48.22 58.71 10.66
CA LEU A 654 -47.34 58.71 9.50
C LEU A 654 -46.78 60.11 9.30
N VAL A 655 -45.45 60.25 9.24
CA VAL A 655 -44.75 61.51 9.03
C VAL A 655 -43.99 61.47 7.72
N ARG A 656 -44.19 62.48 6.88
CA ARG A 656 -43.54 62.65 5.58
C ARG A 656 -42.74 63.95 5.57
N ILE A 657 -41.49 63.87 5.15
CA ILE A 657 -40.64 65.04 4.87
C ILE A 657 -40.11 64.89 3.44
N GLY A 658 -40.23 65.94 2.63
CA GLY A 658 -39.76 65.94 1.26
C GLY A 658 -39.18 67.30 0.87
N VAL A 659 -38.13 67.27 0.06
CA VAL A 659 -37.56 68.45 -0.59
C VAL A 659 -37.86 68.36 -2.08
N SER A 660 -38.32 69.45 -2.67
CA SER A 660 -38.53 69.54 -4.11
C SER A 660 -37.71 70.69 -4.66
N THR A 661 -37.01 70.44 -5.77
CA THR A 661 -36.23 71.43 -6.51
C THR A 661 -36.67 71.41 -7.98
N ILE A 662 -36.52 72.54 -8.66
CA ILE A 662 -36.66 72.60 -10.12
C ILE A 662 -35.27 72.39 -10.72
N ILE A 663 -35.17 71.56 -11.75
CA ILE A 663 -33.97 71.31 -12.53
C ILE A 663 -34.38 71.60 -13.99
N ASP A 664 -33.66 72.50 -14.66
CA ASP A 664 -33.87 72.83 -16.07
C ASP A 664 -33.32 71.73 -17.00
#